data_AF-A0A7C3I615-F1
#
_entry.id   AF-A0A7C3I615-F1
#
_cell.length_a   1.000
_cell.length_b   1.000
_cell.length_c   1.000
_cell.angle_alpha   90.00
_cell.angle_beta   90.00
_cell.angle_gamma   90.00
#
_symmetry.space_group_name_H-M   'P 1'
#
loop_
_entity.id
_entity.type
_entity.pdbx_description
1 polymer ?
#
loop_
_entity_poly.entity_id
_entity_poly.type
_entity_poly.pdbx_seq_one_letter_code
_entity_poly.pdbx_strand_id
1 'polypeptide(L)'
;FNADFDGDQMAVHVPLGNAAILEAQLLMLASHNILNPANGAPIAVPSQDMVLGLYYMTKERKSTKERIVKGEGLSFYSPEEVIIAYNEKAVDLHASIKIKVRQIENGKPVEKIVNTTVGRVLFNQIVPAEIGYINELLTKKMLREIISNILKVCGMARASHFLDSIKNLGFEMAFKGGLSFVLEDVIIPKEKAELIEKGYKEVEEQIMLYENGFITNNERYNKIIDTWTHTNNRLTNLLLKQYAQDNGGFNPIYMMLDSAARGSSEQIRQLSGMRGLMNKPMKAGSTGHDIIENPILANFKEGLSVLEYFISTHGARKGLADTALKTADAGYLTRRLVDVAQDVIITIPDCGTLRGVVATTLKKGEEVVETLHDRILGRVSVHDIYHPNTGELIVSSGEEITEDICDVIDKSPIEQVEIRSVLTCESKRGVCMKCYGRNLATGRLVQIGEAVGVIAAQSIGEPGTQLTLRTFHIGGAAGSVTTQDHIDAKYDGIFDVDELKVVAGERTIINEQHEATGTEKVNIVISRQAEMRITDVKTGIILTQNTIPYGAILRVKPGSEVKKGTLLCNWDPYNALIISEMAGKVEFDNIVEGVTFREEQDDQTGYKEKIIIESRDKTRSPAIRIVDKKEVPLINYNIPVGAHISVKDGDKIKAGTILVKIPRNIGKAGDITGGLPRVTELFEARNPSNPAVVAEIDGQVSYGKIKRGNREIIITSKTGETKKYLVPLTKQILVQESDYIRAGFPLSDGAITPSDLLAIKGPTFVQEYIVNEIQEVYRLQGVKINDKHFEVIVRQMMRKVLIEDPGDTLFLEKSVVDKWEFMEENDKMYEMKRILDEGDSKEFKKGDIISARKLRDANSILKRQDMKLIQACDAVPATSSQILQGITRAALQTRSFISAASFQETTKVLNESAIHGKKDYLEGLKENVIVGHLIPAGTGLRKYQKAIVGSTEEENMLREEEEERVIQKS
;
A
#
# COMPACT_ATOMS: atom_id res chain seq x y z
N PHE A 1 -14.20 -19.58 -3.14
CA PHE A 1 -13.90 -20.91 -2.60
C PHE A 1 -12.41 -21.18 -2.49
N ASN A 2 -11.59 -20.84 -3.51
CA ASN A 2 -10.17 -21.19 -3.51
C ASN A 2 -9.96 -22.69 -3.22
N ALA A 3 -10.80 -23.50 -3.87
CA ALA A 3 -10.80 -24.95 -3.72
C ALA A 3 -10.13 -25.55 -4.95
N ASP A 4 -9.23 -26.50 -4.72
CA ASP A 4 -8.57 -27.26 -5.76
C ASP A 4 -9.20 -28.66 -5.86
N PHE A 5 -9.07 -29.30 -7.03
CA PHE A 5 -9.64 -30.62 -7.28
C PHE A 5 -8.65 -31.76 -6.96
N ASP A 6 -7.86 -31.61 -5.90
CA ASP A 6 -6.86 -32.58 -5.43
C ASP A 6 -7.29 -33.38 -4.19
N GLY A 7 -8.51 -33.15 -3.70
CA GLY A 7 -9.11 -33.87 -2.56
C GLY A 7 -9.83 -32.99 -1.54
N ASP A 8 -9.92 -31.67 -1.79
CA ASP A 8 -10.65 -30.72 -0.94
C ASP A 8 -12.12 -31.14 -0.75
N GLN A 9 -12.63 -30.89 0.47
CA GLN A 9 -14.00 -31.21 0.87
C GLN A 9 -14.81 -29.94 1.10
N MET A 10 -16.09 -29.95 0.69
CA MET A 10 -17.04 -28.88 0.97
C MET A 10 -18.14 -29.37 1.90
N ALA A 11 -18.47 -28.57 2.91
CA ALA A 11 -19.60 -28.82 3.80
C ALA A 11 -20.90 -28.27 3.19
N VAL A 12 -22.00 -28.99 3.37
CA VAL A 12 -23.34 -28.59 2.90
C VAL A 12 -24.25 -28.42 4.09
N HIS A 13 -24.93 -27.26 4.16
CA HIS A 13 -25.91 -26.94 5.19
C HIS A 13 -27.27 -26.70 4.53
N VAL A 14 -28.35 -27.20 5.15
CA VAL A 14 -29.72 -27.07 4.63
C VAL A 14 -30.48 -26.04 5.46
N PRO A 15 -30.92 -24.89 4.90
CA PRO A 15 -31.76 -23.94 5.61
C PRO A 15 -33.16 -24.52 5.81
N LEU A 16 -33.62 -24.59 7.06
CA LEU A 16 -34.91 -25.21 7.42
C LEU A 16 -36.04 -24.19 7.58
N GLY A 17 -35.74 -23.01 8.11
CA GLY A 17 -36.77 -21.97 8.36
C GLY A 17 -37.07 -21.16 7.09
N ASN A 18 -38.34 -20.80 6.88
CA ASN A 18 -38.76 -19.99 5.73
C ASN A 18 -37.96 -18.70 5.57
N ALA A 19 -37.68 -18.01 6.69
CA ALA A 19 -36.85 -16.81 6.69
C ALA A 19 -35.40 -17.09 6.23
N ALA A 20 -34.80 -18.20 6.69
CA ALA A 20 -33.45 -18.60 6.29
C ALA A 20 -33.39 -19.03 4.81
N ILE A 21 -34.44 -19.69 4.31
CA ILE A 21 -34.56 -20.06 2.89
C ILE A 21 -34.61 -18.80 2.02
N LEU A 22 -35.46 -17.83 2.39
CA LEU A 22 -35.55 -16.55 1.70
C LEU A 22 -34.24 -15.77 1.75
N GLU A 23 -33.59 -15.71 2.92
CA GLU A 23 -32.29 -15.05 3.09
C GLU A 23 -31.22 -15.70 2.19
N ALA A 24 -31.17 -17.04 2.15
CA ALA A 24 -30.25 -17.76 1.28
C ALA A 24 -30.50 -17.48 -0.21
N GLN A 25 -31.77 -17.43 -0.63
CA GLN A 25 -32.15 -17.15 -2.01
C GLN A 25 -31.86 -15.72 -2.44
N LEU A 26 -32.14 -14.74 -1.57
CA LEU A 26 -32.03 -13.32 -1.91
C LEU A 26 -30.62 -12.76 -1.72
N LEU A 27 -29.86 -13.25 -0.73
CA LEU A 27 -28.55 -12.68 -0.37
C LEU A 27 -27.37 -13.60 -0.69
N MET A 28 -27.50 -14.92 -0.45
CA MET A 28 -26.34 -15.83 -0.52
C MET A 28 -26.16 -16.52 -1.87
N LEU A 29 -27.10 -16.34 -2.81
CA LEU A 29 -27.06 -17.02 -4.10
C LEU A 29 -25.85 -16.54 -4.93
N ALA A 30 -25.17 -17.48 -5.60
CA ALA A 30 -23.91 -17.18 -6.29
C ALA A 30 -24.05 -16.12 -7.40
N SER A 31 -25.19 -16.09 -8.11
CA SER A 31 -25.47 -15.09 -9.15
C SER A 31 -25.62 -13.66 -8.62
N HIS A 32 -25.82 -13.47 -7.31
CA HIS A 32 -25.83 -12.16 -6.68
C HIS A 32 -24.43 -11.71 -6.23
N ASN A 33 -23.50 -12.64 -6.05
CA ASN A 33 -22.19 -12.42 -5.44
C ASN A 33 -21.06 -12.58 -6.48
N ILE A 34 -21.11 -11.78 -7.55
CA ILE A 34 -20.17 -11.83 -8.68
C ILE A 34 -18.97 -10.88 -8.51
N LEU A 35 -19.13 -9.82 -7.70
CA LEU A 35 -18.07 -8.85 -7.45
C LEU A 35 -17.34 -9.15 -6.13
N ASN A 36 -16.06 -8.80 -6.09
CA ASN A 36 -15.25 -8.93 -4.90
C ASN A 36 -15.53 -7.76 -3.92
N PRO A 37 -15.89 -8.02 -2.65
CA PRO A 37 -16.13 -6.96 -1.67
C PRO A 37 -14.89 -6.08 -1.36
N ALA A 38 -13.67 -6.57 -1.62
CA ALA A 38 -12.44 -5.85 -1.31
C ALA A 38 -12.16 -4.67 -2.27
N ASN A 39 -12.53 -4.81 -3.55
CA ASN A 39 -12.16 -3.86 -4.61
C ASN A 39 -13.21 -3.66 -5.71
N GLY A 40 -14.32 -4.40 -5.70
CA GLY A 40 -15.40 -4.29 -6.69
C GLY A 40 -15.09 -4.93 -8.03
N ALA A 41 -13.95 -5.60 -8.19
CA ALA A 41 -13.63 -6.32 -9.42
C ALA A 41 -14.44 -7.63 -9.51
N PRO A 42 -14.81 -8.10 -10.71
CA PRO A 42 -15.45 -9.39 -10.87
C PRO A 42 -14.57 -10.53 -10.34
N ILE A 43 -15.13 -11.37 -9.46
CA ILE A 43 -14.47 -12.56 -8.91
C ILE A 43 -14.76 -13.80 -9.76
N ALA A 44 -15.96 -13.90 -10.33
CA ALA A 44 -16.38 -15.00 -11.20
C ALA A 44 -15.87 -14.82 -12.63
N VAL A 45 -14.55 -14.64 -12.78
CA VAL A 45 -13.88 -14.56 -14.09
C VAL A 45 -13.48 -15.99 -14.51
N PRO A 46 -13.65 -16.36 -15.79
CA PRO A 46 -13.12 -17.61 -16.33
C PRO A 46 -11.66 -17.83 -15.92
N SER A 47 -11.30 -19.07 -15.60
CA SER A 47 -9.97 -19.43 -15.12
C SER A 47 -9.32 -20.48 -16.00
N GLN A 48 -7.98 -20.45 -16.06
CA GLN A 48 -7.13 -21.48 -16.66
C GLN A 48 -7.61 -21.86 -18.08
N ASP A 49 -8.02 -23.11 -18.27
CA ASP A 49 -8.41 -23.72 -19.54
C ASP A 49 -9.49 -22.94 -20.28
N MET A 50 -10.44 -22.37 -19.55
CA MET A 50 -11.53 -21.58 -20.12
C MET A 50 -10.98 -20.33 -20.83
N VAL A 51 -10.03 -19.65 -20.20
CA VAL A 51 -9.36 -18.47 -20.76
C VAL A 51 -8.53 -18.89 -21.96
N LEU A 52 -7.80 -20.00 -21.85
CA LEU A 52 -6.96 -20.50 -22.93
C LEU A 52 -7.77 -20.84 -24.18
N GLY A 53 -8.95 -21.44 -24.04
CA GLY A 53 -9.86 -21.74 -25.14
C GLY A 53 -10.40 -20.49 -25.84
N LEU A 54 -10.81 -19.47 -25.06
CA LEU A 54 -11.29 -18.19 -25.60
C LEU A 54 -10.17 -17.39 -26.28
N TYR A 55 -8.98 -17.41 -25.68
CA TYR A 55 -7.79 -16.81 -26.25
C TYR A 55 -7.42 -17.50 -27.57
N TYR A 56 -7.41 -18.84 -27.59
CA TYR A 56 -7.16 -19.63 -28.79
C TYR A 56 -8.14 -19.25 -29.91
N MET A 57 -9.45 -19.25 -29.62
CA MET A 57 -10.47 -18.88 -30.59
C MET A 57 -10.30 -17.48 -31.17
N THR A 58 -9.90 -16.50 -30.36
CA THR A 58 -9.86 -15.08 -30.77
C THR A 58 -8.51 -14.62 -31.34
N LYS A 59 -7.50 -15.50 -31.32
CA LYS A 59 -6.18 -15.23 -31.86
C LYS A 59 -6.18 -15.29 -33.39
N GLU A 60 -5.59 -14.29 -34.01
CA GLU A 60 -5.43 -14.23 -35.46
C GLU A 60 -4.18 -14.99 -35.89
N ARG A 61 -4.27 -15.71 -37.02
CA ARG A 61 -3.12 -16.38 -37.63
C ARG A 61 -2.94 -15.88 -39.06
N LYS A 62 -1.73 -15.45 -39.40
CA LYS A 62 -1.35 -15.07 -40.78
C LYS A 62 -0.98 -16.31 -41.59
N SER A 63 -1.33 -16.34 -42.87
CA SER A 63 -0.84 -17.40 -43.76
C SER A 63 0.68 -17.36 -43.89
N THR A 64 1.30 -18.52 -43.74
CA THR A 64 2.73 -18.72 -44.03
C THR A 64 2.89 -19.63 -45.24
N LYS A 65 4.09 -19.67 -45.83
CA LYS A 65 4.39 -20.56 -46.97
C LYS A 65 4.15 -22.05 -46.67
N GLU A 66 4.21 -22.42 -45.39
CA GLU A 66 4.05 -23.80 -44.90
C GLU A 66 2.60 -24.13 -44.52
N ARG A 67 1.79 -23.13 -44.14
CA ARG A 67 0.40 -23.32 -43.74
C ARG A 67 -0.47 -22.14 -44.21
N ILE A 68 -1.30 -22.42 -45.21
CA ILE A 68 -2.28 -21.48 -45.76
C ILE A 68 -3.50 -21.48 -44.84
N VAL A 69 -3.90 -20.31 -44.34
CA VAL A 69 -5.11 -20.12 -43.55
C VAL A 69 -6.27 -19.87 -44.51
N LYS A 70 -7.27 -20.75 -44.52
CA LYS A 70 -8.40 -20.65 -45.44
C LYS A 70 -9.28 -19.46 -45.07
N GLY A 71 -9.64 -18.65 -46.06
CA GLY A 71 -10.55 -17.53 -45.88
C GLY A 71 -9.91 -16.21 -45.47
N GLU A 72 -8.58 -16.11 -45.45
CA GLU A 72 -7.88 -14.85 -45.19
C GLU A 72 -8.26 -13.77 -46.22
N GLY A 73 -8.69 -12.61 -45.73
CA GLY A 73 -9.07 -11.46 -46.55
C GLY A 73 -10.48 -11.51 -47.15
N LEU A 74 -11.26 -12.57 -46.88
CA LEU A 74 -12.67 -12.63 -47.32
C LEU A 74 -13.52 -11.58 -46.62
N SER A 75 -14.56 -11.13 -47.32
CA SER A 75 -15.53 -10.16 -46.81
C SER A 75 -16.91 -10.80 -46.72
N PHE A 76 -17.57 -10.62 -45.58
CA PHE A 76 -18.88 -11.19 -45.27
C PHE A 76 -19.89 -10.08 -44.95
N TYR A 77 -21.15 -10.30 -45.30
CA TYR A 77 -22.22 -9.36 -45.03
C TYR A 77 -22.79 -9.50 -43.63
N SER A 78 -23.02 -10.74 -43.16
CA SER A 78 -23.60 -11.03 -41.83
C SER A 78 -22.81 -12.09 -41.04
N PRO A 79 -22.97 -12.14 -39.71
CA PRO A 79 -22.37 -13.20 -38.90
C PRO A 79 -22.85 -14.60 -39.26
N GLU A 80 -24.07 -14.74 -39.78
CA GLU A 80 -24.64 -16.03 -40.19
C GLU A 80 -23.89 -16.62 -41.38
N GLU A 81 -23.48 -15.79 -42.35
CA GLU A 81 -22.66 -16.24 -43.48
C GLU A 81 -21.30 -16.79 -43.02
N VAL A 82 -20.70 -16.16 -42.01
CA VAL A 82 -19.44 -16.62 -41.41
C VAL A 82 -19.64 -17.98 -40.73
N ILE A 83 -20.74 -18.17 -40.00
CA ILE A 83 -21.08 -19.44 -39.34
C ILE A 83 -21.28 -20.54 -40.38
N ILE A 84 -22.02 -20.26 -41.46
CA ILE A 84 -22.21 -21.22 -42.56
C ILE A 84 -20.86 -21.58 -43.19
N ALA A 85 -20.04 -20.58 -43.53
CA ALA A 85 -18.73 -20.80 -44.13
C ALA A 85 -17.78 -21.61 -43.22
N TYR A 86 -17.85 -21.37 -41.91
CA TYR A 86 -17.08 -22.12 -40.92
C TYR A 86 -17.55 -23.57 -40.82
N ASN A 87 -18.87 -23.81 -40.78
CA ASN A 87 -19.46 -25.15 -40.75
C ASN A 87 -19.13 -25.96 -42.00
N GLU A 88 -19.13 -25.33 -43.17
CA GLU A 88 -18.71 -25.91 -44.45
C GLU A 88 -17.19 -26.05 -44.60
N LYS A 89 -16.40 -25.62 -43.60
CA LYS A 89 -14.92 -25.63 -43.59
C LYS A 89 -14.30 -24.83 -44.75
N ALA A 90 -15.02 -23.83 -45.25
CA ALA A 90 -14.54 -22.89 -46.26
C ALA A 90 -13.60 -21.83 -45.65
N VAL A 91 -13.75 -21.54 -44.35
CA VAL A 91 -12.88 -20.63 -43.58
C VAL A 91 -12.35 -21.30 -42.31
N ASP A 92 -11.12 -20.93 -41.92
CA ASP A 92 -10.52 -21.38 -40.67
C ASP A 92 -10.88 -20.44 -39.50
N LEU A 93 -10.89 -20.96 -38.27
CA LEU A 93 -11.25 -20.21 -37.05
C LEU A 93 -10.40 -18.94 -36.84
N HIS A 94 -9.12 -19.03 -37.17
CA HIS A 94 -8.12 -17.98 -36.95
C HIS A 94 -7.95 -17.04 -38.15
N ALA A 95 -8.76 -17.21 -39.20
CA ALA A 95 -8.67 -16.44 -40.43
C ALA A 95 -9.07 -14.99 -40.21
N SER A 96 -8.29 -14.07 -40.77
CA SER A 96 -8.59 -12.64 -40.82
C SER A 96 -9.65 -12.37 -41.87
N ILE A 97 -10.79 -11.81 -41.46
CA ILE A 97 -11.95 -11.56 -42.31
C ILE A 97 -12.46 -10.12 -42.11
N LYS A 98 -13.20 -9.61 -43.10
CA LYS A 98 -13.92 -8.34 -42.99
C LYS A 98 -15.40 -8.62 -42.87
N ILE A 99 -16.07 -8.02 -41.89
CA ILE A 99 -17.50 -8.22 -41.70
C ILE A 99 -18.16 -6.89 -41.33
N LYS A 100 -19.40 -6.72 -41.79
CA LYS A 100 -20.26 -5.62 -41.37
C LYS A 100 -20.89 -5.96 -40.01
N VAL A 101 -20.55 -5.19 -38.98
CA VAL A 101 -21.01 -5.41 -37.60
C VAL A 101 -21.73 -4.18 -37.06
N ARG A 102 -22.63 -4.40 -36.10
CA ARG A 102 -23.27 -3.33 -35.32
C ARG A 102 -22.37 -2.98 -34.14
N GLN A 103 -21.80 -1.78 -34.17
CA GLN A 103 -20.97 -1.22 -33.10
C GLN A 103 -21.74 -0.10 -32.40
N ILE A 104 -21.53 0.09 -31.10
CA ILE A 104 -22.16 1.16 -30.35
C ILE A 104 -21.16 2.31 -30.23
N GLU A 105 -21.47 3.44 -30.87
CA GLU A 105 -20.71 4.69 -30.74
C GLU A 105 -21.65 5.76 -30.14
N ASN A 106 -21.25 6.41 -29.05
CA ASN A 106 -22.04 7.42 -28.33
C ASN A 106 -23.48 6.96 -27.97
N GLY A 107 -23.63 5.69 -27.57
CA GLY A 107 -24.93 5.11 -27.21
C GLY A 107 -25.86 4.83 -28.39
N LYS A 108 -25.41 4.98 -29.64
CA LYS A 108 -26.18 4.66 -30.84
C LYS A 108 -25.55 3.49 -31.62
N PRO A 109 -26.36 2.54 -32.13
CA PRO A 109 -25.86 1.47 -32.97
C PRO A 109 -25.53 2.00 -34.37
N VAL A 110 -24.26 1.91 -34.76
CA VAL A 110 -23.73 2.26 -36.09
C VAL A 110 -23.23 0.99 -36.77
N GLU A 111 -23.56 0.81 -38.05
CA GLU A 111 -23.05 -0.32 -38.84
C GLU A 111 -21.70 0.04 -39.47
N LYS A 112 -20.67 -0.76 -39.18
CA LYS A 112 -19.30 -0.53 -39.65
C LYS A 112 -18.67 -1.81 -40.14
N ILE A 113 -17.85 -1.71 -41.18
CA ILE A 113 -17.04 -2.83 -41.66
C ILE A 113 -15.79 -2.88 -40.80
N VAL A 114 -15.58 -3.99 -40.10
CA VAL A 114 -14.47 -4.19 -39.17
C VAL A 114 -13.64 -5.40 -39.61
N ASN A 115 -12.31 -5.28 -39.51
CA ASN A 115 -11.40 -6.41 -39.67
C ASN A 115 -11.38 -7.21 -38.37
N THR A 116 -11.72 -8.49 -38.42
CA THR A 116 -11.85 -9.38 -37.26
C THR A 116 -11.46 -10.81 -37.63
N THR A 117 -11.48 -11.74 -36.67
CA THR A 117 -11.36 -13.17 -36.95
C THR A 117 -12.72 -13.88 -36.92
N VAL A 118 -12.80 -15.04 -37.58
CA VAL A 118 -13.98 -15.93 -37.53
C VAL A 118 -14.33 -16.27 -36.08
N GLY A 119 -13.34 -16.61 -35.26
CA GLY A 119 -13.57 -16.94 -33.84
C GLY A 119 -14.11 -15.76 -33.01
N ARG A 120 -13.70 -14.52 -33.28
CA ARG A 120 -14.31 -13.34 -32.64
C ARG A 120 -15.77 -13.15 -33.05
N VAL A 121 -16.12 -13.46 -34.30
CA VAL A 121 -17.53 -13.39 -34.75
C VAL A 121 -18.39 -14.41 -34.00
N LEU A 122 -17.87 -15.64 -33.81
CA LEU A 122 -18.54 -16.68 -33.03
C LEU A 122 -18.72 -16.28 -31.57
N PHE A 123 -17.69 -15.70 -30.95
CA PHE A 123 -17.76 -15.20 -29.57
C PHE A 123 -18.84 -14.12 -29.41
N ASN A 124 -18.93 -13.19 -30.37
CA ASN A 124 -19.91 -12.10 -30.34
C ASN A 124 -21.36 -12.55 -30.49
N GLN A 125 -21.65 -13.81 -30.87
CA GLN A 125 -23.02 -14.35 -30.83
C GLN A 125 -23.54 -14.51 -29.40
N ILE A 126 -22.64 -14.64 -28.44
CA ILE A 126 -22.98 -14.81 -27.02
C ILE A 126 -23.04 -13.45 -26.30
N VAL A 127 -22.38 -12.44 -26.86
CA VAL A 127 -22.30 -11.09 -26.26
C VAL A 127 -23.68 -10.42 -26.34
N PRO A 128 -24.18 -9.84 -25.23
CA PRO A 128 -25.42 -9.06 -25.25
C PRO A 128 -25.34 -7.89 -26.24
N ALA A 129 -26.44 -7.65 -26.96
CA ALA A 129 -26.47 -6.67 -28.04
C ALA A 129 -26.14 -5.23 -27.58
N GLU A 130 -26.37 -4.89 -26.31
CA GLU A 130 -26.14 -3.55 -25.74
C GLU A 130 -24.67 -3.18 -25.52
N ILE A 131 -23.74 -4.13 -25.62
CA ILE A 131 -22.30 -3.85 -25.51
C ILE A 131 -21.69 -3.55 -26.88
N GLY A 132 -22.33 -4.06 -27.94
CA GLY A 132 -21.81 -4.00 -29.30
C GLY A 132 -20.71 -5.05 -29.54
N TYR A 133 -20.07 -4.95 -30.70
CA TYR A 133 -19.09 -5.91 -31.16
C TYR A 133 -17.73 -5.77 -30.47
N ILE A 134 -17.26 -6.83 -29.81
CA ILE A 134 -15.96 -6.91 -29.14
C ILE A 134 -14.91 -7.46 -30.11
N ASN A 135 -13.90 -6.66 -30.46
CA ASN A 135 -12.87 -7.02 -31.43
C ASN A 135 -11.45 -7.06 -30.83
N GLU A 136 -11.28 -7.79 -29.74
CA GLU A 136 -10.01 -7.85 -29.02
C GLU A 136 -9.57 -9.29 -28.77
N LEU A 137 -8.30 -9.45 -28.38
CA LEU A 137 -7.75 -10.74 -27.97
C LEU A 137 -8.18 -11.03 -26.53
N LEU A 138 -8.86 -12.14 -26.31
CA LEU A 138 -9.46 -12.46 -25.02
C LEU A 138 -8.42 -13.03 -24.04
N THR A 139 -7.66 -12.15 -23.42
CA THR A 139 -6.78 -12.48 -22.29
C THR A 139 -7.56 -12.45 -20.96
N LYS A 140 -7.00 -13.04 -19.90
CA LYS A 140 -7.63 -13.00 -18.56
C LYS A 140 -7.91 -11.57 -18.07
N LYS A 141 -7.00 -10.63 -18.36
CA LYS A 141 -7.15 -9.21 -18.00
C LYS A 141 -8.32 -8.59 -18.78
N MET A 142 -8.33 -8.79 -20.09
CA MET A 142 -9.38 -8.22 -20.96
C MET A 142 -10.76 -8.78 -20.64
N LEU A 143 -10.86 -10.10 -20.36
CA LEU A 143 -12.11 -10.71 -19.93
C LEU A 143 -12.67 -10.06 -18.67
N ARG A 144 -11.81 -9.68 -17.71
CA ARG A 144 -12.26 -8.97 -16.50
C ARG A 144 -12.85 -7.60 -16.83
N GLU A 145 -12.22 -6.85 -17.75
CA GLU A 145 -12.70 -5.53 -18.19
C GLU A 145 -14.03 -5.67 -18.94
N ILE A 146 -14.12 -6.62 -19.87
CA ILE A 146 -15.36 -6.95 -20.59
C ILE A 146 -16.47 -7.28 -19.60
N ILE A 147 -16.27 -8.23 -18.68
CA ILE A 147 -17.27 -8.65 -17.69
C ILE A 147 -17.71 -7.46 -16.82
N SER A 148 -16.78 -6.59 -16.43
CA SER A 148 -17.10 -5.37 -15.66
C SER A 148 -18.02 -4.45 -16.44
N ASN A 149 -17.74 -4.24 -17.73
CA ASN A 149 -18.59 -3.44 -18.62
C ASN A 149 -19.98 -4.07 -18.81
N ILE A 150 -20.06 -5.40 -18.97
CA ILE A 150 -21.35 -6.11 -19.06
C ILE A 150 -22.16 -5.94 -17.79
N LEU A 151 -21.51 -6.08 -16.63
CA LEU A 151 -22.18 -5.90 -15.34
C LEU A 151 -22.74 -4.49 -15.17
N LYS A 152 -22.00 -3.47 -15.64
CA LYS A 152 -22.44 -2.06 -15.62
C LYS A 152 -23.64 -1.81 -16.53
N VAL A 153 -23.62 -2.29 -17.77
CA VAL A 153 -24.65 -1.97 -18.79
C VAL A 153 -25.86 -2.90 -18.70
N CYS A 154 -25.62 -4.21 -18.59
CA CYS A 154 -26.67 -5.23 -18.73
C CYS A 154 -27.25 -5.72 -17.40
N GLY A 155 -26.56 -5.43 -16.28
CA GLY A 155 -26.91 -5.87 -14.93
C GLY A 155 -26.51 -7.31 -14.61
N MET A 156 -26.70 -7.70 -13.34
CA MET A 156 -26.22 -8.97 -12.76
C MET A 156 -26.82 -10.22 -13.43
N ALA A 157 -28.13 -10.23 -13.68
CA ALA A 157 -28.82 -11.41 -14.20
C ALA A 157 -28.30 -11.82 -15.59
N ARG A 158 -28.18 -10.86 -16.50
CA ARG A 158 -27.68 -11.11 -17.87
C ARG A 158 -26.19 -11.40 -17.88
N ALA A 159 -25.41 -10.74 -17.03
CA ALA A 159 -24.00 -11.06 -16.85
C ALA A 159 -23.81 -12.50 -16.37
N SER A 160 -24.64 -13.01 -15.45
CA SER A 160 -24.59 -14.40 -15.00
C SER A 160 -24.82 -15.40 -16.14
N HIS A 161 -25.82 -15.16 -16.99
CA HIS A 161 -26.06 -16.00 -18.17
C HIS A 161 -24.91 -15.96 -19.18
N PHE A 162 -24.31 -14.78 -19.36
CA PHE A 162 -23.14 -14.61 -20.20
C PHE A 162 -21.93 -15.38 -19.67
N LEU A 163 -21.68 -15.35 -18.35
CA LEU A 163 -20.60 -16.10 -17.72
C LEU A 163 -20.74 -17.61 -17.93
N ASP A 164 -21.94 -18.17 -17.79
CA ASP A 164 -22.19 -19.59 -18.06
C ASP A 164 -21.99 -19.95 -19.55
N SER A 165 -22.40 -19.05 -20.45
CA SER A 165 -22.25 -19.27 -21.89
C SER A 165 -20.78 -19.22 -22.32
N ILE A 166 -20.02 -18.26 -21.79
CA ILE A 166 -18.56 -18.20 -21.97
C ILE A 166 -17.89 -19.43 -21.40
N LYS A 167 -18.34 -19.92 -20.23
CA LYS A 167 -17.75 -21.10 -19.61
C LYS A 167 -17.79 -22.29 -20.54
N ASN A 168 -18.97 -22.57 -21.09
CA ASN A 168 -19.17 -23.68 -22.00
C ASN A 168 -18.35 -23.50 -23.29
N LEU A 169 -18.37 -22.30 -23.87
CA LEU A 169 -17.61 -21.99 -25.09
C LEU A 169 -16.09 -22.14 -24.87
N GLY A 170 -15.58 -21.64 -23.74
CA GLY A 170 -14.17 -21.72 -23.38
C GLY A 170 -13.69 -23.17 -23.26
N PHE A 171 -14.45 -24.02 -22.56
CA PHE A 171 -14.12 -25.45 -22.47
C PHE A 171 -14.20 -26.16 -23.82
N GLU A 172 -15.23 -25.90 -24.62
CA GLU A 172 -15.38 -26.50 -25.94
C GLU A 172 -14.21 -26.13 -26.87
N MET A 173 -13.79 -24.87 -26.86
CA MET A 173 -12.68 -24.40 -27.67
C MET A 173 -11.32 -24.84 -27.15
N ALA A 174 -11.15 -24.97 -25.83
CA ALA A 174 -9.94 -25.56 -25.26
C ALA A 174 -9.80 -27.02 -25.70
N PHE A 175 -10.89 -27.79 -25.66
CA PHE A 175 -10.93 -29.18 -26.13
C PHE A 175 -10.63 -29.27 -27.64
N LYS A 176 -11.31 -28.48 -28.47
CA LYS A 176 -11.08 -28.44 -29.93
C LYS A 176 -9.69 -27.94 -30.30
N GLY A 177 -9.12 -27.04 -29.51
CA GLY A 177 -7.79 -26.49 -29.71
C GLY A 177 -6.68 -27.52 -29.57
N GLY A 178 -6.90 -28.59 -28.79
CA GLY A 178 -5.97 -29.72 -28.66
C GLY A 178 -4.57 -29.30 -28.21
N LEU A 179 -4.47 -28.25 -27.40
CA LEU A 179 -3.18 -27.70 -26.94
C LEU A 179 -2.52 -28.72 -26.00
N SER A 180 -1.29 -29.10 -26.33
CA SER A 180 -0.47 -30.03 -25.56
C SER A 180 0.83 -29.35 -25.13
N PHE A 181 1.49 -29.92 -24.13
CA PHE A 181 2.80 -29.47 -23.67
C PHE A 181 3.83 -30.55 -24.01
N VAL A 182 4.67 -30.29 -25.01
CA VAL A 182 5.72 -31.22 -25.46
C VAL A 182 7.10 -30.63 -25.18
N LEU A 183 8.11 -31.48 -24.98
CA LEU A 183 9.48 -31.04 -24.72
C LEU A 183 10.07 -30.20 -25.87
N GLU A 184 9.60 -30.41 -27.10
CA GLU A 184 10.01 -29.63 -28.28
C GLU A 184 9.52 -28.18 -28.22
N ASP A 185 8.36 -27.92 -27.59
CA ASP A 185 7.79 -26.57 -27.45
C ASP A 185 8.62 -25.69 -26.51
N VAL A 186 9.46 -26.28 -25.66
CA VAL A 186 10.35 -25.57 -24.73
C VAL A 186 11.63 -25.16 -25.47
N ILE A 187 11.72 -23.90 -25.91
CA ILE A 187 12.82 -23.41 -26.74
C ILE A 187 13.96 -22.87 -25.87
N ILE A 188 15.19 -23.34 -26.09
CA ILE A 188 16.38 -22.79 -25.44
C ILE A 188 17.07 -21.80 -26.41
N PRO A 189 17.30 -20.53 -26.01
CA PRO A 189 17.98 -19.54 -26.83
C PRO A 189 19.43 -19.95 -27.09
N LYS A 190 19.89 -19.79 -28.34
CA LYS A 190 21.30 -20.04 -28.69
C LYS A 190 22.23 -19.01 -28.05
N GLU A 191 21.73 -17.78 -27.94
CA GLU A 191 22.39 -16.62 -27.33
C GLU A 191 22.62 -16.81 -25.82
N LYS A 192 22.00 -17.81 -25.18
CA LYS A 192 22.20 -18.14 -23.77
C LYS A 192 23.68 -18.36 -23.45
N ALA A 193 24.38 -19.14 -24.28
CA ALA A 193 25.79 -19.46 -24.04
C ALA A 193 26.66 -18.20 -24.06
N GLU A 194 26.43 -17.29 -25.02
CA GLU A 194 27.15 -16.03 -25.15
C GLU A 194 26.91 -15.10 -23.96
N LEU A 195 25.67 -15.02 -23.47
CA LEU A 195 25.32 -14.21 -22.30
C LEU A 195 25.96 -14.74 -21.01
N ILE A 196 26.01 -16.06 -20.85
CA ILE A 196 26.65 -16.69 -19.70
C ILE A 196 28.15 -16.46 -19.74
N GLU A 197 28.80 -16.62 -20.90
CA GLU A 197 30.24 -16.35 -21.05
C GLU A 197 30.56 -14.88 -20.74
N LYS A 198 29.73 -13.95 -21.20
CA LYS A 198 29.88 -12.53 -20.86
C LYS A 198 29.73 -12.29 -19.35
N GLY A 199 28.73 -12.90 -18.71
CA GLY A 199 28.55 -12.81 -17.26
C GLY A 199 29.77 -13.35 -16.49
N TYR A 200 30.36 -14.45 -16.94
CA TYR A 200 31.59 -15.00 -16.36
C TYR A 200 32.78 -14.03 -16.47
N LYS A 201 32.98 -13.42 -17.64
CA LYS A 201 34.05 -12.42 -17.84
C LYS A 201 33.89 -11.22 -16.91
N GLU A 202 32.67 -10.69 -16.80
CA GLU A 202 32.37 -9.58 -15.87
C GLU A 202 32.64 -9.97 -14.40
N VAL A 203 32.32 -11.21 -14.01
CA VAL A 203 32.62 -11.74 -12.66
C VAL A 203 34.13 -11.90 -12.44
N GLU A 204 34.87 -12.41 -13.42
CA GLU A 204 36.33 -12.51 -13.36
C GLU A 204 36.98 -11.13 -13.20
N GLU A 205 36.50 -10.12 -13.93
CA GLU A 205 36.95 -8.73 -13.76
C GLU A 205 36.69 -8.23 -12.32
N GLN A 206 35.54 -8.52 -11.73
CA GLN A 206 35.27 -8.14 -10.34
C GLN A 206 36.15 -8.89 -9.33
N ILE A 207 36.43 -10.17 -9.57
CA ILE A 207 37.35 -10.95 -8.75
C ILE A 207 38.76 -10.38 -8.85
N MET A 208 39.22 -10.03 -10.05
CA MET A 208 40.53 -9.41 -10.26
C MET A 208 40.63 -8.02 -9.59
N LEU A 209 39.57 -7.20 -9.66
CA LEU A 209 39.51 -5.92 -8.95
C LEU A 209 39.61 -6.11 -7.43
N TYR A 210 38.99 -7.18 -6.92
CA TYR A 210 39.07 -7.54 -5.52
C TYR A 210 40.47 -8.04 -5.14
N GLU A 211 41.07 -8.95 -5.93
CA GLU A 211 42.44 -9.45 -5.70
C GLU A 211 43.48 -8.33 -5.71
N ASN A 212 43.30 -7.32 -6.57
CA ASN A 212 44.13 -6.11 -6.60
C ASN A 212 43.80 -5.09 -5.48
N GLY A 213 42.70 -5.31 -4.76
CA GLY A 213 42.23 -4.54 -3.61
C GLY A 213 41.58 -3.19 -3.94
N PHE A 214 40.99 -3.06 -5.13
CA PHE A 214 40.21 -1.88 -5.51
C PHE A 214 38.79 -1.88 -4.92
N ILE A 215 38.25 -3.06 -4.60
CA ILE A 215 36.89 -3.24 -4.04
C ILE A 215 36.94 -4.14 -2.81
N THR A 216 35.96 -4.02 -1.93
CA THR A 216 35.84 -4.88 -0.73
C THR A 216 35.13 -6.19 -1.06
N ASN A 217 35.21 -7.20 -0.17
CA ASN A 217 34.51 -8.48 -0.38
C ASN A 217 32.98 -8.31 -0.41
N ASN A 218 32.42 -7.38 0.38
CA ASN A 218 30.98 -7.08 0.35
C ASN A 218 30.57 -6.42 -0.97
N GLU A 219 31.38 -5.48 -1.48
CA GLU A 219 31.15 -4.87 -2.79
C GLU A 219 31.28 -5.91 -3.92
N ARG A 220 32.30 -6.78 -3.85
CA ARG A 220 32.47 -7.92 -4.77
C ARG A 220 31.22 -8.79 -4.80
N TYR A 221 30.76 -9.21 -3.63
CA TYR A 221 29.58 -10.07 -3.48
C TYR A 221 28.32 -9.43 -4.09
N ASN A 222 28.04 -8.16 -3.77
CA ASN A 222 26.87 -7.45 -4.31
C ASN A 222 26.97 -7.28 -5.83
N LYS A 223 28.14 -6.91 -6.35
CA LYS A 223 28.36 -6.76 -7.79
C LYS A 223 28.19 -8.08 -8.55
N ILE A 224 28.68 -9.20 -8.01
CA ILE A 224 28.47 -10.53 -8.62
C ILE A 224 26.98 -10.85 -8.71
N ILE A 225 26.22 -10.59 -7.64
CA ILE A 225 24.77 -10.78 -7.63
C ILE A 225 24.09 -9.91 -8.69
N ASP A 226 24.50 -8.64 -8.80
CA ASP A 226 23.95 -7.71 -9.78
C ASP A 226 24.24 -8.17 -11.23
N THR A 227 25.47 -8.58 -11.53
CA THR A 227 25.85 -9.12 -12.85
C THR A 227 24.98 -10.31 -13.25
N TRP A 228 24.79 -11.27 -12.35
CA TRP A 228 23.94 -12.43 -12.62
C TRP A 228 22.46 -12.06 -12.74
N THR A 229 21.98 -11.11 -11.94
CA THR A 229 20.60 -10.60 -12.01
C THR A 229 20.34 -9.91 -13.35
N HIS A 230 21.25 -9.05 -13.81
CA HIS A 230 21.17 -8.40 -15.12
C HIS A 230 21.22 -9.40 -16.27
N THR A 231 22.12 -10.39 -16.20
CA THR A 231 22.21 -11.47 -17.18
C THR A 231 20.90 -12.25 -17.25
N ASN A 232 20.30 -12.55 -16.10
CA ASN A 232 19.02 -13.25 -16.00
C ASN A 232 17.88 -12.47 -16.65
N ASN A 233 17.78 -11.17 -16.37
CA ASN A 233 16.74 -10.31 -16.93
C ASN A 233 16.89 -10.15 -18.46
N ARG A 234 18.13 -10.01 -18.96
CA ARG A 234 18.40 -9.97 -20.40
C ARG A 234 17.99 -11.28 -21.09
N LEU A 235 18.35 -12.42 -20.52
CA LEU A 235 17.97 -13.73 -21.04
C LEU A 235 16.44 -13.91 -21.06
N THR A 236 15.75 -13.47 -20.00
CA THR A 236 14.28 -13.52 -19.91
C THR A 236 13.62 -12.73 -21.03
N ASN A 237 14.09 -11.51 -21.29
CA ASN A 237 13.53 -10.65 -22.34
C ASN A 237 13.76 -11.23 -23.74
N LEU A 238 14.90 -11.89 -23.98
CA LEU A 238 15.18 -12.57 -25.24
C LEU A 238 14.30 -13.81 -25.43
N LEU A 239 14.16 -14.63 -24.39
CA LEU A 239 13.26 -15.79 -24.39
C LEU A 239 11.84 -15.39 -24.78
N LEU A 240 11.27 -14.39 -24.10
CA LEU A 240 9.91 -13.94 -24.37
C LEU A 240 9.72 -13.49 -25.83
N LYS A 241 10.73 -12.83 -26.41
CA LYS A 241 10.71 -12.45 -27.83
C LYS A 241 10.75 -13.66 -28.76
N GLN A 242 11.58 -14.66 -28.47
CA GLN A 242 11.66 -15.88 -29.27
C GLN A 242 10.35 -16.69 -29.21
N TYR A 243 9.78 -16.88 -28.02
CA TYR A 243 8.47 -17.53 -27.84
C TYR A 243 7.33 -16.80 -28.56
N ALA A 244 7.36 -15.46 -28.59
CA ALA A 244 6.36 -14.68 -29.31
C ALA A 244 6.44 -14.85 -30.83
N GLN A 245 7.63 -15.09 -31.37
CA GLN A 245 7.85 -15.29 -32.81
C GLN A 245 7.61 -16.75 -33.23
N ASP A 246 7.86 -17.71 -32.34
CA ASP A 246 7.72 -19.13 -32.63
C ASP A 246 6.30 -19.50 -33.05
N ASN A 247 6.18 -20.24 -34.16
CA ASN A 247 4.92 -20.63 -34.79
C ASN A 247 3.92 -19.46 -34.95
N GLY A 248 4.41 -18.23 -35.16
CA GLY A 248 3.56 -17.02 -35.22
C GLY A 248 2.84 -16.73 -33.89
N GLY A 249 3.44 -17.10 -32.77
CA GLY A 249 2.87 -16.98 -31.43
C GLY A 249 1.93 -18.13 -31.03
N PHE A 250 1.79 -19.19 -31.84
CA PHE A 250 0.95 -20.36 -31.50
C PHE A 250 1.71 -21.46 -30.75
N ASN A 251 2.88 -21.16 -30.20
CA ASN A 251 3.54 -22.04 -29.24
C ASN A 251 2.63 -22.22 -27.99
N PRO A 252 2.29 -23.45 -27.57
CA PRO A 252 1.38 -23.69 -26.46
C PRO A 252 1.82 -23.03 -25.15
N ILE A 253 3.13 -23.03 -24.85
CA ILE A 253 3.70 -22.43 -23.64
C ILE A 253 3.53 -20.91 -23.67
N TYR A 254 3.82 -20.31 -24.82
CA TYR A 254 3.62 -18.87 -25.02
C TYR A 254 2.15 -18.49 -24.92
N MET A 255 1.24 -19.28 -25.49
CA MET A 255 -0.19 -19.05 -25.39
C MET A 255 -0.70 -19.11 -23.96
N MET A 256 -0.22 -20.06 -23.14
CA MET A 256 -0.57 -20.13 -21.71
C MET A 256 -0.12 -18.88 -20.95
N LEU A 257 1.08 -18.37 -21.27
CA LEU A 257 1.63 -17.15 -20.68
C LEU A 257 0.87 -15.89 -21.13
N ASP A 258 0.73 -15.68 -22.43
CA ASP A 258 0.17 -14.45 -23.02
C ASP A 258 -1.34 -14.33 -22.72
N SER A 259 -2.06 -15.44 -22.69
CA SER A 259 -3.45 -15.48 -22.23
C SER A 259 -3.59 -15.22 -20.72
N ALA A 260 -2.50 -15.34 -19.96
CA ALA A 260 -2.47 -15.40 -18.50
C ALA A 260 -3.39 -16.49 -17.91
N ALA A 261 -3.59 -17.58 -18.66
CA ALA A 261 -4.32 -18.75 -18.18
C ALA A 261 -3.53 -19.47 -17.08
N ARG A 262 -2.24 -19.73 -17.33
CA ARG A 262 -1.31 -20.35 -16.40
C ARG A 262 0.13 -20.04 -16.82
N GLY A 263 1.02 -19.89 -15.85
CA GLY A 263 2.42 -19.60 -16.12
C GLY A 263 2.81 -18.16 -15.81
N SER A 264 4.06 -17.95 -15.41
CA SER A 264 4.69 -16.63 -15.32
C SER A 264 5.95 -16.58 -16.17
N SER A 265 6.42 -15.36 -16.47
CA SER A 265 7.70 -15.16 -17.18
C SER A 265 8.86 -15.81 -16.43
N GLU A 266 8.82 -15.77 -15.10
CA GLU A 266 9.78 -16.43 -14.21
C GLU A 266 9.73 -17.96 -14.30
N GLN A 267 8.53 -18.56 -14.39
CA GLN A 267 8.41 -20.02 -14.56
C GLN A 267 8.96 -20.48 -15.92
N ILE A 268 8.66 -19.74 -17.00
CA ILE A 268 9.18 -20.04 -18.34
C ILE A 268 10.70 -19.89 -18.39
N ARG A 269 11.22 -18.86 -17.71
CA ARG A 269 12.67 -18.66 -17.53
C ARG A 269 13.33 -19.87 -16.87
N GLN A 270 12.72 -20.43 -15.83
CA GLN A 270 13.26 -21.64 -15.18
C GLN A 270 13.17 -22.89 -16.08
N LEU A 271 12.17 -22.97 -16.97
CA LEU A 271 12.01 -24.09 -17.90
C LEU A 271 13.05 -24.07 -19.05
N SER A 272 13.35 -22.89 -19.59
CA SER A 272 14.09 -22.76 -20.86
C SER A 272 15.30 -21.81 -20.85
N GLY A 273 15.37 -20.92 -19.89
CA GLY A 273 16.47 -19.97 -19.72
C GLY A 273 17.54 -20.52 -18.78
N MET A 274 17.66 -19.86 -17.63
CA MET A 274 18.41 -20.33 -16.49
C MET A 274 17.57 -20.14 -15.23
N ARG A 275 17.82 -20.95 -14.21
CA ARG A 275 17.06 -20.85 -12.95
C ARG A 275 17.49 -19.64 -12.12
N GLY A 276 18.77 -19.28 -12.15
CA GLY A 276 19.32 -18.07 -11.54
C GLY A 276 19.76 -18.24 -10.08
N LEU A 277 19.76 -17.14 -9.33
CA LEU A 277 20.26 -17.04 -7.95
C LEU A 277 19.26 -17.56 -6.92
N MET A 278 19.74 -18.32 -5.94
CA MET A 278 18.92 -18.94 -4.88
C MET A 278 19.23 -18.36 -3.50
N ASN A 279 18.24 -18.35 -2.61
CA ASN A 279 18.41 -17.87 -1.23
C ASN A 279 19.06 -18.94 -0.32
N LYS A 280 19.98 -18.51 0.54
CA LYS A 280 20.57 -19.36 1.57
C LYS A 280 19.60 -19.53 2.76
N PRO A 281 19.50 -20.73 3.37
CA PRO A 281 18.80 -20.88 4.64
C PRO A 281 19.59 -20.18 5.75
N MET A 282 18.89 -19.42 6.57
CA MET A 282 19.48 -18.72 7.69
C MET A 282 19.89 -19.71 8.78
N LYS A 283 21.08 -19.51 9.38
CA LYS A 283 21.40 -20.10 10.68
C LYS A 283 20.78 -19.21 11.76
N ALA A 284 20.28 -19.81 12.85
CA ALA A 284 19.75 -19.04 13.97
C ALA A 284 20.84 -18.09 14.51
N GLY A 285 20.63 -16.77 14.37
CA GLY A 285 21.55 -15.72 14.83
C GLY A 285 22.23 -14.88 13.73
N SER A 286 22.17 -15.26 12.46
CA SER A 286 22.67 -14.41 11.35
C SER A 286 21.58 -13.44 10.86
N THR A 287 21.91 -12.16 10.75
CA THR A 287 20.97 -11.05 10.49
C THR A 287 20.76 -10.69 9.01
N GLY A 288 21.28 -11.49 8.07
CA GLY A 288 21.19 -11.26 6.62
C GLY A 288 20.41 -12.33 5.84
N HIS A 289 19.68 -11.89 4.80
CA HIS A 289 19.18 -12.78 3.74
C HIS A 289 20.26 -12.95 2.68
N ASP A 290 21.19 -13.87 2.94
CA ASP A 290 22.30 -14.08 2.01
C ASP A 290 21.82 -14.87 0.78
N ILE A 291 22.04 -14.30 -0.40
CA ILE A 291 21.88 -14.98 -1.69
C ILE A 291 23.14 -15.83 -1.95
N ILE A 292 22.99 -16.99 -2.57
CA ILE A 292 24.14 -17.80 -2.95
C ILE A 292 24.77 -17.18 -4.20
N GLU A 293 26.06 -16.82 -4.14
CA GLU A 293 26.80 -16.15 -5.22
C GLU A 293 26.87 -16.98 -6.52
N ASN A 294 26.82 -18.31 -6.40
CA ASN A 294 26.85 -19.23 -7.53
C ASN A 294 25.42 -19.48 -8.05
N PRO A 295 25.06 -18.98 -9.24
CA PRO A 295 23.73 -19.19 -9.81
C PRO A 295 23.59 -20.61 -10.38
N ILE A 296 22.34 -21.05 -10.53
CA ILE A 296 21.99 -22.25 -11.30
C ILE A 296 21.83 -21.83 -12.76
N LEU A 297 22.79 -22.21 -13.60
CA LEU A 297 22.84 -21.86 -15.02
C LEU A 297 21.98 -22.79 -15.88
N ALA A 298 21.82 -24.03 -15.44
CA ALA A 298 20.97 -24.99 -16.09
C ALA A 298 19.47 -24.63 -15.95
N ASN A 299 18.67 -25.14 -16.89
CA ASN A 299 17.21 -25.10 -16.84
C ASN A 299 16.60 -26.49 -16.69
N PHE A 300 15.28 -26.57 -16.50
CA PHE A 300 14.61 -27.86 -16.34
C PHE A 300 14.65 -28.76 -17.59
N LYS A 301 14.75 -28.19 -18.79
CA LYS A 301 14.89 -28.98 -20.03
C LYS A 301 16.28 -29.60 -20.18
N GLU A 302 17.33 -28.89 -19.79
CA GLU A 302 18.72 -29.36 -19.80
C GLU A 302 18.99 -30.36 -18.66
N GLY A 303 18.26 -30.23 -17.56
CA GLY A 303 18.47 -31.00 -16.34
C GLY A 303 19.45 -30.32 -15.38
N LEU A 304 19.33 -30.60 -14.09
CA LEU A 304 20.15 -30.00 -13.04
C LEU A 304 21.23 -30.98 -12.58
N SER A 305 22.44 -30.48 -12.34
CA SER A 305 23.46 -31.26 -11.64
C SER A 305 23.06 -31.53 -10.19
N VAL A 306 23.72 -32.51 -9.54
CA VAL A 306 23.44 -32.85 -8.13
C VAL A 306 23.65 -31.65 -7.22
N LEU A 307 24.68 -30.83 -7.47
CA LEU A 307 24.97 -29.64 -6.68
C LEU A 307 23.91 -28.54 -6.88
N GLU A 308 23.56 -28.23 -8.12
CA GLU A 308 22.51 -27.25 -8.43
C GLU A 308 21.15 -27.66 -7.87
N TYR A 309 20.81 -28.94 -7.98
CA TYR A 309 19.60 -29.49 -7.38
C TYR A 309 19.63 -29.34 -5.86
N PHE A 310 20.72 -29.72 -5.20
CA PHE A 310 20.88 -29.60 -3.75
C PHE A 310 20.77 -28.14 -3.28
N ILE A 311 21.40 -27.19 -3.99
CA ILE A 311 21.27 -25.75 -3.72
C ILE A 311 19.79 -25.34 -3.80
N SER A 312 19.08 -25.77 -4.84
CA SER A 312 17.66 -25.47 -5.00
C SER A 312 16.77 -26.04 -3.88
N THR A 313 17.11 -27.18 -3.28
CA THR A 313 16.26 -27.78 -2.24
C THR A 313 16.10 -26.91 -1.00
N HIS A 314 17.10 -26.08 -0.69
CA HIS A 314 17.08 -25.19 0.46
C HIS A 314 15.98 -24.13 0.35
N GLY A 315 15.91 -23.45 -0.80
CA GLY A 315 14.86 -22.46 -1.08
C GLY A 315 13.47 -23.10 -1.08
N ALA A 316 13.32 -24.25 -1.75
CA ALA A 316 12.05 -24.97 -1.82
C ALA A 316 11.55 -25.42 -0.43
N ARG A 317 12.41 -26.01 0.40
CA ARG A 317 12.04 -26.45 1.75
C ARG A 317 11.64 -25.27 2.63
N LYS A 318 12.39 -24.16 2.57
CA LYS A 318 12.05 -22.94 3.31
C LYS A 318 10.69 -22.40 2.88
N GLY A 319 10.42 -22.32 1.58
CA GLY A 319 9.12 -21.88 1.05
C GLY A 319 7.95 -22.73 1.55
N LEU A 320 8.09 -24.07 1.57
CA LEU A 320 7.08 -24.98 2.13
C LEU A 320 6.86 -24.77 3.63
N ALA A 321 7.94 -24.67 4.40
CA ALA A 321 7.87 -24.50 5.84
C ALA A 321 7.24 -23.14 6.23
N ASP A 322 7.65 -22.06 5.56
CA ASP A 322 7.10 -20.72 5.76
C ASP A 322 5.61 -20.69 5.42
N THR A 323 5.20 -21.35 4.34
CA THR A 323 3.78 -21.47 3.95
C THR A 323 2.96 -22.16 5.03
N ALA A 324 3.44 -23.29 5.54
CA ALA A 324 2.74 -24.05 6.58
C ALA A 324 2.62 -23.28 7.90
N LEU A 325 3.66 -22.54 8.31
CA LEU A 325 3.67 -21.79 9.57
C LEU A 325 2.90 -20.46 9.48
N LYS A 326 3.17 -19.65 8.44
CA LYS A 326 2.63 -18.29 8.33
C LYS A 326 1.12 -18.25 8.01
N THR A 327 0.56 -19.33 7.48
CA THR A 327 -0.89 -19.44 7.26
C THR A 327 -1.67 -19.33 8.58
N ALA A 328 -1.14 -19.88 9.68
CA ALA A 328 -1.74 -19.76 11.00
C ALA A 328 -1.75 -18.31 11.51
N ASP A 329 -0.66 -17.58 11.27
CA ASP A 329 -0.53 -16.17 11.66
C ASP A 329 -1.54 -15.27 10.92
N ALA A 330 -1.73 -15.51 9.63
CA ALA A 330 -2.71 -14.78 8.81
C ALA A 330 -4.16 -15.04 9.26
N GLY A 331 -4.50 -16.31 9.53
CA GLY A 331 -5.81 -16.67 10.08
C GLY A 331 -6.06 -16.04 11.45
N TYR A 332 -5.02 -16.01 12.29
CA TYR A 332 -5.08 -15.38 13.60
C TYR A 332 -5.24 -13.85 13.52
N LEU A 333 -4.54 -13.18 12.59
CA LEU A 333 -4.75 -11.76 12.31
C LEU A 333 -6.18 -11.48 11.86
N THR A 334 -6.72 -12.29 10.94
CA THR A 334 -8.10 -12.13 10.45
C THR A 334 -9.11 -12.21 11.59
N ARG A 335 -8.94 -13.16 12.50
CA ARG A 335 -9.76 -13.26 13.72
C ARG A 335 -9.68 -11.97 14.55
N ARG A 336 -8.47 -11.45 14.84
CA ARG A 336 -8.29 -10.21 15.60
C ARG A 336 -8.95 -9.00 14.93
N LEU A 337 -8.86 -8.90 13.60
CA LEU A 337 -9.49 -7.83 12.85
C LEU A 337 -11.02 -7.88 12.98
N VAL A 338 -11.62 -9.07 12.86
CA VAL A 338 -13.07 -9.25 13.05
C VAL A 338 -13.48 -8.89 14.48
N ASP A 339 -12.71 -9.31 15.48
CA ASP A 339 -13.01 -9.05 16.89
C ASP A 339 -13.03 -7.55 17.22
N VAL A 340 -12.18 -6.75 16.58
CA VAL A 340 -12.17 -5.28 16.74
C VAL A 340 -13.29 -4.61 15.94
N ALA A 341 -13.57 -5.10 14.73
CA ALA A 341 -14.40 -4.39 13.77
C ALA A 341 -15.87 -4.84 13.77
N GLN A 342 -16.22 -5.97 14.40
CA GLN A 342 -17.56 -6.55 14.31
C GLN A 342 -18.69 -5.55 14.61
N ASP A 343 -18.53 -4.67 15.60
CA ASP A 343 -19.58 -3.74 16.04
C ASP A 343 -19.80 -2.57 15.05
N VAL A 344 -19.02 -2.52 13.97
CA VAL A 344 -19.11 -1.47 12.94
C VAL A 344 -20.12 -1.87 11.87
N ILE A 345 -21.34 -1.36 12.03
CA ILE A 345 -22.46 -1.52 11.07
C ILE A 345 -22.90 -0.17 10.49
N ILE A 346 -23.61 -0.18 9.37
CA ILE A 346 -24.25 1.04 8.86
C ILE A 346 -25.55 1.31 9.64
N THR A 347 -25.61 2.42 10.36
CA THR A 347 -26.75 2.75 11.24
C THR A 347 -27.65 3.84 10.69
N ILE A 348 -27.06 4.88 10.09
CA ILE A 348 -27.75 6.09 9.64
C ILE A 348 -27.33 6.45 8.21
N PRO A 349 -28.17 7.17 7.44
CA PRO A 349 -27.83 7.57 6.07
C PRO A 349 -26.71 8.62 6.03
N ASP A 350 -26.76 9.64 6.88
CA ASP A 350 -25.82 10.76 6.89
C ASP A 350 -25.55 11.21 8.33
N CYS A 351 -24.27 11.37 8.70
CA CYS A 351 -23.89 11.92 10.01
C CYS A 351 -23.75 13.45 10.00
N GLY A 352 -23.80 14.10 8.84
CA GLY A 352 -23.67 15.56 8.72
C GLY A 352 -22.24 16.11 8.85
N THR A 353 -21.22 15.25 8.97
CA THR A 353 -19.82 15.72 9.05
C THR A 353 -19.42 16.52 7.82
N LEU A 354 -18.78 17.66 8.06
CA LEU A 354 -18.18 18.54 7.05
C LEU A 354 -16.69 18.24 6.84
N ARG A 355 -16.15 17.22 7.52
CA ARG A 355 -14.73 16.86 7.48
C ARG A 355 -14.50 15.72 6.50
N GLY A 356 -13.55 15.87 5.59
CA GLY A 356 -13.09 14.82 4.70
C GLY A 356 -11.65 14.39 4.91
N VAL A 357 -11.25 13.47 4.04
CA VAL A 357 -9.85 13.11 3.76
C VAL A 357 -9.55 13.61 2.36
N VAL A 358 -8.37 14.21 2.17
CA VAL A 358 -7.94 14.69 0.85
C VAL A 358 -7.35 13.51 0.08
N ALA A 359 -8.03 13.09 -0.98
CA ALA A 359 -7.54 12.06 -1.89
C ALA A 359 -6.68 12.67 -2.98
N THR A 360 -5.47 12.13 -3.14
CA THR A 360 -4.48 12.52 -4.17
C THR A 360 -3.98 11.29 -4.91
N THR A 361 -3.43 11.50 -6.11
CA THR A 361 -2.71 10.46 -6.85
C THR A 361 -1.50 9.99 -6.05
N LEU A 362 -1.38 8.68 -5.83
CA LEU A 362 -0.27 8.13 -5.06
C LEU A 362 0.91 7.85 -6.00
N LYS A 363 1.95 8.67 -5.87
CA LYS A 363 3.19 8.58 -6.65
C LYS A 363 4.31 8.03 -5.77
N LYS A 364 5.02 7.01 -6.23
CA LYS A 364 6.25 6.50 -5.58
C LYS A 364 7.44 6.90 -6.45
N GLY A 365 8.11 7.97 -6.05
CA GLY A 365 9.02 8.69 -6.94
C GLY A 365 8.23 9.21 -8.13
N GLU A 366 8.49 8.66 -9.31
CA GLU A 366 7.87 9.11 -10.57
C GLU A 366 6.86 8.11 -11.15
N GLU A 367 6.70 6.92 -10.55
CA GLU A 367 5.68 5.96 -10.96
C GLU A 367 4.36 6.23 -10.24
N VAL A 368 3.29 6.35 -11.02
CA VAL A 368 1.92 6.43 -10.49
C VAL A 368 1.51 5.03 -10.06
N VAL A 369 1.44 4.82 -8.75
CA VAL A 369 1.05 3.52 -8.17
C VAL A 369 -0.47 3.38 -8.22
N GLU A 370 -1.19 4.46 -7.93
CA GLU A 370 -2.65 4.51 -7.99
C GLU A 370 -3.13 5.86 -8.50
N THR A 371 -4.08 5.82 -9.43
CA THR A 371 -4.70 6.99 -10.04
C THR A 371 -5.69 7.63 -9.08
N LEU A 372 -6.03 8.91 -9.32
CA LEU A 372 -7.05 9.59 -8.54
C LEU A 372 -8.40 8.89 -8.73
N HIS A 373 -8.70 8.45 -9.96
CA HIS A 373 -9.87 7.64 -10.32
C HIS A 373 -10.11 6.46 -9.37
N ASP A 374 -9.12 5.60 -9.16
CA ASP A 374 -9.27 4.38 -8.34
C ASP A 374 -9.54 4.70 -6.85
N ARG A 375 -9.02 5.82 -6.34
CA ARG A 375 -9.18 6.22 -4.93
C ARG A 375 -10.53 6.86 -4.63
N ILE A 376 -11.06 7.66 -5.56
CA ILE A 376 -12.32 8.38 -5.37
C ILE A 376 -13.56 7.56 -5.77
N LEU A 377 -13.40 6.49 -6.55
CA LEU A 377 -14.51 5.69 -7.06
C LEU A 377 -15.40 5.14 -5.93
N GLY A 378 -16.69 5.42 -6.01
CA GLY A 378 -17.70 4.97 -5.05
C GLY A 378 -17.55 5.62 -3.66
N ARG A 379 -16.86 6.76 -3.58
CA ARG A 379 -16.84 7.65 -2.41
C ARG A 379 -17.83 8.78 -2.59
N VAL A 380 -18.03 9.57 -1.54
CA VAL A 380 -18.94 10.71 -1.55
C VAL A 380 -18.13 11.99 -1.38
N SER A 381 -18.41 13.01 -2.18
CA SER A 381 -17.74 14.32 -2.09
C SER A 381 -18.14 15.06 -0.81
N VAL A 382 -17.20 15.81 -0.21
CA VAL A 382 -17.52 16.74 0.89
C VAL A 382 -17.99 18.08 0.34
N HIS A 383 -17.32 18.57 -0.70
CA HIS A 383 -17.56 19.86 -1.31
C HIS A 383 -17.99 19.71 -2.77
N ASP A 384 -18.60 20.77 -3.30
CA ASP A 384 -18.89 20.87 -4.73
C ASP A 384 -17.58 20.89 -5.53
N ILE A 385 -17.49 20.04 -6.55
CA ILE A 385 -16.31 19.94 -7.40
C ILE A 385 -16.61 20.62 -8.73
N TYR A 386 -15.86 21.67 -9.05
CA TYR A 386 -15.98 22.41 -10.31
C TYR A 386 -14.81 22.09 -11.23
N HIS A 387 -15.07 22.05 -12.53
CA HIS A 387 -14.01 21.92 -13.53
C HIS A 387 -13.20 23.25 -13.59
N PRO A 388 -11.87 23.24 -13.37
CA PRO A 388 -11.08 24.48 -13.25
C PRO A 388 -11.13 25.40 -14.47
N ASN A 389 -11.18 24.83 -15.68
CA ASN A 389 -11.15 25.62 -16.92
C ASN A 389 -12.53 26.11 -17.39
N THR A 390 -13.61 25.34 -17.16
CA THR A 390 -14.95 25.64 -17.68
C THR A 390 -15.86 26.24 -16.62
N GLY A 391 -15.56 26.04 -15.33
CA GLY A 391 -16.41 26.46 -14.21
C GLY A 391 -17.68 25.61 -14.06
N GLU A 392 -17.83 24.54 -14.83
CA GLU A 392 -18.98 23.64 -14.74
C GLU A 392 -18.91 22.78 -13.48
N LEU A 393 -20.05 22.62 -12.80
CA LEU A 393 -20.19 21.73 -11.65
C LEU A 393 -20.13 20.27 -12.13
N ILE A 394 -19.14 19.52 -11.64
CA ILE A 394 -18.96 18.10 -11.94
C ILE A 394 -19.77 17.25 -10.94
N VAL A 395 -19.66 17.56 -9.65
CA VAL A 395 -20.28 16.80 -8.55
C VAL A 395 -20.75 17.75 -7.46
N SER A 396 -21.97 17.55 -6.97
CA SER A 396 -22.49 18.29 -5.82
C SER A 396 -22.02 17.71 -4.49
N SER A 397 -21.98 18.51 -3.43
CA SER A 397 -21.64 18.08 -2.08
C SER A 397 -22.58 16.97 -1.60
N GLY A 398 -22.01 15.86 -1.11
CA GLY A 398 -22.78 14.75 -0.56
C GLY A 398 -23.30 13.77 -1.62
N GLU A 399 -22.90 13.92 -2.88
CA GLU A 399 -23.21 13.03 -3.99
C GLU A 399 -22.14 11.94 -4.16
N GLU A 400 -22.54 10.77 -4.65
CA GLU A 400 -21.64 9.66 -4.93
C GLU A 400 -20.83 9.91 -6.20
N ILE A 401 -19.53 9.68 -6.12
CA ILE A 401 -18.61 9.75 -7.26
C ILE A 401 -18.68 8.42 -8.03
N THR A 402 -19.42 8.44 -9.14
CA THR A 402 -19.57 7.31 -10.08
C THR A 402 -18.42 7.27 -11.08
N GLU A 403 -18.31 6.17 -11.84
CA GLU A 403 -17.26 5.99 -12.85
C GLU A 403 -17.24 7.14 -13.89
N ASP A 404 -18.41 7.56 -14.36
CA ASP A 404 -18.53 8.59 -15.40
C ASP A 404 -18.04 9.96 -14.84
N ILE A 405 -18.32 10.23 -13.57
CA ILE A 405 -17.81 11.39 -12.84
C ILE A 405 -16.29 11.28 -12.65
N CYS A 406 -15.79 10.10 -12.26
CA CYS A 406 -14.35 9.89 -12.10
C CYS A 406 -13.60 10.15 -13.42
N ASP A 407 -14.14 9.70 -14.56
CA ASP A 407 -13.55 9.95 -15.88
C ASP A 407 -13.49 11.43 -16.24
N VAL A 408 -14.49 12.21 -15.82
CA VAL A 408 -14.49 13.68 -15.99
C VAL A 408 -13.42 14.31 -15.10
N ILE A 409 -13.30 13.86 -13.86
CA ILE A 409 -12.29 14.35 -12.91
C ILE A 409 -10.88 14.02 -13.40
N ASP A 410 -10.63 12.79 -13.88
CA ASP A 410 -9.30 12.35 -14.32
C ASP A 410 -8.84 13.05 -15.62
N LYS A 411 -9.79 13.42 -16.50
CA LYS A 411 -9.52 14.25 -17.69
C LYS A 411 -9.34 15.74 -17.36
N SER A 412 -9.82 16.17 -16.20
CA SER A 412 -9.69 17.55 -15.75
C SER A 412 -8.34 17.75 -15.04
N PRO A 413 -7.82 18.99 -14.95
CA PRO A 413 -6.56 19.28 -14.25
C PRO A 413 -6.71 19.30 -12.71
N ILE A 414 -7.61 18.47 -12.15
CA ILE A 414 -7.86 18.36 -10.71
C ILE A 414 -6.87 17.34 -10.12
N GLU A 415 -6.00 17.79 -9.22
CA GLU A 415 -5.01 16.91 -8.58
C GLU A 415 -5.48 16.27 -7.27
N GLN A 416 -6.42 16.93 -6.59
CA GLN A 416 -6.89 16.53 -5.27
C GLN A 416 -8.39 16.73 -5.12
N VAL A 417 -9.04 15.79 -4.43
CA VAL A 417 -10.48 15.83 -4.13
C VAL A 417 -10.69 15.49 -2.67
N GLU A 418 -11.49 16.30 -1.97
CA GLU A 418 -11.87 16.01 -0.59
C GLU A 418 -13.09 15.09 -0.54
N ILE A 419 -12.89 13.90 0.02
CA ILE A 419 -13.90 12.84 0.09
C ILE A 419 -14.31 12.55 1.53
N ARG A 420 -15.55 12.12 1.72
CA ARG A 420 -16.01 11.59 3.00
C ARG A 420 -15.35 10.25 3.26
N SER A 421 -14.89 10.06 4.49
CA SER A 421 -14.19 8.86 4.93
C SER A 421 -14.84 8.30 6.19
N VAL A 422 -14.61 7.00 6.43
CA VAL A 422 -15.00 6.36 7.67
C VAL A 422 -14.24 6.98 8.86
N LEU A 423 -13.02 7.48 8.64
CA LEU A 423 -12.18 8.11 9.67
C LEU A 423 -12.81 9.38 10.26
N THR A 424 -13.47 10.19 9.43
CA THR A 424 -14.10 11.46 9.84
C THR A 424 -15.57 11.32 10.21
N CYS A 425 -16.10 10.09 10.22
CA CYS A 425 -17.50 9.83 10.49
C CYS A 425 -17.89 10.10 11.96
N GLU A 426 -18.83 11.04 12.15
CA GLU A 426 -19.33 11.47 13.46
C GLU A 426 -20.52 10.65 14.00
N SER A 427 -20.84 9.52 13.36
CA SER A 427 -21.87 8.62 13.87
C SER A 427 -21.44 7.99 15.21
N LYS A 428 -22.28 8.16 16.25
CA LYS A 428 -22.09 7.61 17.61
C LYS A 428 -21.99 6.09 17.62
N ARG A 429 -22.73 5.41 16.74
CA ARG A 429 -22.76 3.94 16.62
C ARG A 429 -22.55 3.55 15.18
N GLY A 430 -21.58 2.68 14.93
CA GLY A 430 -21.27 2.25 13.58
C GLY A 430 -20.84 3.42 12.68
N VAL A 431 -21.16 3.35 11.38
CA VAL A 431 -20.80 4.35 10.36
C VAL A 431 -22.07 4.82 9.66
N CYS A 432 -22.06 6.03 9.07
CA CYS A 432 -23.13 6.44 8.18
C CYS A 432 -22.92 5.94 6.74
N MET A 433 -23.99 5.82 5.96
CA MET A 433 -23.96 5.38 4.57
C MET A 433 -23.05 6.26 3.71
N LYS A 434 -23.16 7.60 3.81
CA LYS A 434 -22.36 8.52 2.99
C LYS A 434 -20.86 8.51 3.30
N CYS A 435 -20.45 8.31 4.56
CA CYS A 435 -19.02 8.22 4.91
C CYS A 435 -18.36 6.93 4.42
N TYR A 436 -19.13 5.85 4.28
CA TYR A 436 -18.63 4.58 3.72
C TYR A 436 -18.70 4.57 2.18
N GLY A 437 -19.77 5.14 1.63
CA GLY A 437 -20.05 5.23 0.20
C GLY A 437 -20.62 3.93 -0.36
N ARG A 438 -20.11 3.53 -1.53
CA ARG A 438 -20.55 2.37 -2.28
C ARG A 438 -20.14 1.05 -1.63
N ASN A 439 -21.06 0.10 -1.57
CA ASN A 439 -20.77 -1.30 -1.35
C ASN A 439 -20.19 -1.91 -2.63
N LEU A 440 -18.95 -2.38 -2.55
CA LEU A 440 -18.19 -2.89 -3.69
C LEU A 440 -18.69 -4.25 -4.19
N ALA A 441 -19.38 -5.03 -3.35
CA ALA A 441 -19.94 -6.33 -3.74
C ALA A 441 -21.22 -6.19 -4.59
N THR A 442 -22.03 -5.17 -4.34
CA THR A 442 -23.30 -4.95 -5.05
C THR A 442 -23.22 -3.86 -6.11
N GLY A 443 -22.22 -2.99 -6.02
CA GLY A 443 -22.08 -1.82 -6.90
C GLY A 443 -23.15 -0.76 -6.63
N ARG A 444 -23.74 -0.70 -5.44
CA ARG A 444 -24.72 0.31 -5.02
C ARG A 444 -24.27 0.97 -3.72
N LEU A 445 -24.88 2.10 -3.34
CA LEU A 445 -24.69 2.65 -2.00
C LEU A 445 -24.99 1.61 -0.92
N VAL A 446 -24.17 1.62 0.13
CA VAL A 446 -24.27 0.66 1.22
C VAL A 446 -25.62 0.75 1.93
N GLN A 447 -26.20 -0.38 2.31
CA GLN A 447 -27.53 -0.39 2.93
C GLN A 447 -27.46 -0.27 4.46
N ILE A 448 -28.50 0.29 5.06
CA ILE A 448 -28.64 0.34 6.52
C ILE A 448 -28.76 -1.08 7.07
N GLY A 449 -27.90 -1.42 8.03
CA GLY A 449 -27.77 -2.75 8.63
C GLY A 449 -26.59 -3.56 8.11
N GLU A 450 -25.91 -3.10 7.07
CA GLU A 450 -24.78 -3.83 6.51
C GLU A 450 -23.59 -3.87 7.47
N ALA A 451 -23.02 -5.07 7.69
CA ALA A 451 -21.94 -5.33 8.64
C ALA A 451 -20.56 -5.02 8.04
N VAL A 452 -20.33 -3.75 7.70
CA VAL A 452 -19.12 -3.28 7.01
C VAL A 452 -17.82 -3.58 7.75
N GLY A 453 -17.86 -3.69 9.08
CA GLY A 453 -16.70 -4.07 9.89
C GLY A 453 -16.20 -5.49 9.64
N VAL A 454 -17.12 -6.45 9.55
CA VAL A 454 -16.78 -7.84 9.25
C VAL A 454 -16.28 -7.97 7.80
N ILE A 455 -16.94 -7.28 6.86
CA ILE A 455 -16.53 -7.24 5.45
C ILE A 455 -15.11 -6.67 5.31
N ALA A 456 -14.81 -5.57 6.02
CA ALA A 456 -13.49 -4.96 6.02
C ALA A 456 -12.42 -5.90 6.58
N ALA A 457 -12.68 -6.51 7.73
CA ALA A 457 -11.76 -7.47 8.35
C ALA A 457 -11.45 -8.67 7.45
N GLN A 458 -12.47 -9.23 6.79
CA GLN A 458 -12.30 -10.34 5.83
C GLN A 458 -11.56 -9.90 4.57
N SER A 459 -11.87 -8.71 4.05
CA SER A 459 -11.24 -8.16 2.84
C SER A 459 -9.74 -7.87 3.02
N ILE A 460 -9.30 -7.65 4.27
CA ILE A 460 -7.88 -7.50 4.63
C ILE A 460 -7.25 -8.86 4.97
N GLY A 461 -7.97 -9.69 5.72
CA GLY A 461 -7.49 -10.95 6.26
C GLY A 461 -7.29 -12.06 5.22
N GLU A 462 -8.27 -12.27 4.32
CA GLU A 462 -8.20 -13.31 3.29
C GLU A 462 -6.99 -13.12 2.37
N PRO A 463 -6.74 -11.94 1.78
CA PRO A 463 -5.54 -11.75 0.98
C PRO A 463 -4.25 -11.77 1.81
N GLY A 464 -4.35 -11.50 3.12
CA GLY A 464 -3.23 -11.63 4.06
C GLY A 464 -2.63 -13.04 4.08
N THR A 465 -3.46 -14.08 3.92
CA THR A 465 -2.98 -15.46 3.75
C THR A 465 -2.19 -15.60 2.44
N GLN A 466 -2.67 -14.98 1.36
CA GLN A 466 -2.01 -15.02 0.04
C GLN A 466 -0.65 -14.32 0.03
N LEU A 467 -0.43 -13.28 0.84
CA LEU A 467 0.89 -12.65 0.99
C LEU A 467 1.94 -13.67 1.46
N THR A 468 1.53 -14.58 2.34
CA THR A 468 2.42 -15.64 2.86
C THR A 468 2.61 -16.76 1.84
N LEU A 469 1.56 -17.11 1.10
CA LEU A 469 1.58 -18.15 0.07
C LEU A 469 2.34 -17.76 -1.20
N ARG A 470 2.27 -16.49 -1.66
CA ARG A 470 3.03 -16.05 -2.85
C ARG A 470 4.54 -16.05 -2.64
N THR A 471 4.97 -15.98 -1.37
CA THR A 471 6.37 -16.20 -1.00
C THR A 471 6.84 -17.61 -1.42
N PHE A 472 5.94 -18.60 -1.55
CA PHE A 472 6.27 -19.94 -2.06
C PHE A 472 6.74 -19.93 -3.51
N HIS A 473 6.07 -19.16 -4.38
CA HIS A 473 6.36 -19.14 -5.82
C HIS A 473 7.66 -18.40 -6.14
N ILE A 474 8.00 -17.42 -5.29
CA ILE A 474 9.23 -16.63 -5.37
C ILE A 474 10.35 -17.27 -4.52
N GLY A 475 10.03 -18.12 -3.54
CA GLY A 475 10.96 -18.66 -2.53
C GLY A 475 12.12 -19.51 -3.07
N GLY A 476 12.10 -19.85 -4.37
CA GLY A 476 13.23 -20.42 -5.08
C GLY A 476 14.20 -19.36 -5.62
N ALA A 477 13.71 -18.30 -6.26
CA ALA A 477 14.52 -17.34 -7.02
C ALA A 477 14.58 -15.97 -6.33
N ALA A 478 15.78 -15.44 -6.11
CA ALA A 478 15.96 -14.10 -5.57
C ALA A 478 15.73 -13.05 -6.67
N GLY A 479 14.71 -12.20 -6.49
CA GLY A 479 14.54 -10.98 -7.28
C GLY A 479 15.01 -9.79 -6.46
N SER A 480 16.12 -9.18 -6.85
CA SER A 480 16.54 -7.89 -6.29
C SER A 480 15.87 -6.76 -7.06
N VAL A 481 15.36 -5.74 -6.35
CA VAL A 481 14.93 -4.49 -6.98
C VAL A 481 16.20 -3.76 -7.42
N THR A 482 16.37 -3.56 -8.72
CA THR A 482 17.50 -2.79 -9.27
C THR A 482 17.48 -1.40 -8.66
N THR A 483 18.56 -1.05 -7.95
CA THR A 483 18.70 0.26 -7.34
C THR A 483 19.03 1.29 -8.41
N GLN A 484 18.36 2.44 -8.38
CA GLN A 484 18.71 3.55 -9.26
C GLN A 484 19.96 4.25 -8.72
N ASP A 485 20.99 4.33 -9.55
CA ASP A 485 22.26 5.02 -9.30
C ASP A 485 22.33 6.39 -10.02
N HIS A 486 21.29 6.75 -10.78
CA HIS A 486 21.21 8.00 -11.53
C HIS A 486 19.77 8.50 -11.74
N ILE A 487 19.65 9.79 -12.05
CA ILE A 487 18.40 10.44 -12.50
C ILE A 487 18.60 11.01 -13.91
N ASP A 488 17.70 10.65 -14.81
CA ASP A 488 17.63 11.17 -16.19
C ASP A 488 16.46 12.15 -16.36
N ALA A 489 16.61 13.14 -17.24
CA ALA A 489 15.54 14.06 -17.60
C ALA A 489 14.43 13.31 -18.38
N LYS A 490 13.21 13.30 -17.86
CA LYS A 490 12.06 12.63 -18.52
C LYS A 490 11.34 13.48 -19.56
N TYR A 491 11.44 14.79 -19.42
CA TYR A 491 10.79 15.78 -20.27
C TYR A 491 11.81 16.81 -20.73
N ASP A 492 11.50 17.47 -21.84
CA ASP A 492 12.24 18.64 -22.28
C ASP A 492 11.84 19.83 -21.40
N GLY A 493 12.81 20.61 -20.92
CA GLY A 493 12.52 21.74 -20.05
C GLY A 493 13.77 22.39 -19.46
N ILE A 494 13.56 23.36 -18.56
CA ILE A 494 14.62 24.03 -17.82
C ILE A 494 14.82 23.27 -16.50
N PHE A 495 16.03 22.76 -16.30
CA PHE A 495 16.43 22.11 -15.06
C PHE A 495 16.84 23.17 -14.05
N ASP A 496 16.12 23.27 -12.93
CA ASP A 496 16.43 24.15 -11.82
C ASP A 496 16.54 23.37 -10.51
N VAL A 497 17.26 23.92 -9.52
CA VAL A 497 17.44 23.25 -8.23
C VAL A 497 17.30 24.25 -7.09
N ASP A 498 16.32 24.03 -6.22
CA ASP A 498 16.13 24.79 -5.00
C ASP A 498 17.15 24.34 -3.93
N GLU A 499 17.66 25.32 -3.17
CA GLU A 499 18.61 25.12 -2.05
C GLU A 499 19.92 24.37 -2.41
N LEU A 500 20.41 24.54 -3.64
CA LEU A 500 21.64 23.89 -4.09
C LEU A 500 22.90 24.48 -3.42
N LYS A 501 23.61 23.64 -2.66
CA LYS A 501 25.01 23.87 -2.27
C LYS A 501 25.89 22.83 -2.95
N VAL A 502 26.83 23.26 -3.78
CA VAL A 502 27.79 22.39 -4.47
C VAL A 502 29.23 22.76 -4.15
N VAL A 503 30.09 21.74 -4.13
CA VAL A 503 31.53 21.90 -4.07
C VAL A 503 32.15 21.24 -5.30
N ALA A 504 33.13 21.92 -5.88
CA ALA A 504 33.92 21.38 -6.99
C ALA A 504 34.92 20.35 -6.45
N GLY A 505 34.71 19.08 -6.78
CA GLY A 505 35.64 17.97 -6.54
C GLY A 505 36.42 17.59 -7.80
N GLU A 506 37.50 16.82 -7.63
CA GLU A 506 38.27 16.20 -8.72
C GLU A 506 38.16 14.68 -8.57
N ARG A 507 37.75 13.97 -9.62
CA ARG A 507 37.70 12.49 -9.64
C ARG A 507 38.73 11.94 -10.62
N THR A 508 39.54 10.98 -10.18
CA THR A 508 40.52 10.31 -11.05
C THR A 508 39.80 9.40 -12.05
N ILE A 509 40.02 9.61 -13.35
CA ILE A 509 39.56 8.74 -14.42
C ILE A 509 40.55 7.57 -14.50
N ILE A 510 40.02 6.36 -14.49
CA ILE A 510 40.78 5.12 -14.61
C ILE A 510 40.44 4.54 -15.99
N ASN A 511 41.44 4.31 -16.86
CA ASN A 511 41.22 3.68 -18.16
C ASN A 511 41.01 2.15 -18.02
N GLU A 512 40.59 1.50 -19.12
CA GLU A 512 40.45 0.02 -19.24
C GLU A 512 41.74 -0.76 -18.92
N GLN A 513 42.90 -0.07 -18.83
CA GLN A 513 44.19 -0.64 -18.44
C GLN A 513 44.61 -0.31 -16.98
N HIS A 514 43.72 0.27 -16.18
CA HIS A 514 43.93 0.61 -14.77
C HIS A 514 45.11 1.56 -14.47
N GLU A 515 45.42 2.44 -15.42
CA GLU A 515 46.28 3.61 -15.19
C GLU A 515 45.44 4.88 -15.04
N ALA A 516 45.83 5.74 -14.09
CA ALA A 516 45.16 7.02 -13.82
C ALA A 516 45.51 8.05 -14.90
N THR A 517 44.60 8.29 -15.85
CA THR A 517 44.86 9.11 -17.05
C THR A 517 44.37 10.55 -16.97
N GLY A 518 43.65 10.95 -15.90
CA GLY A 518 43.27 12.35 -15.69
C GLY A 518 42.36 12.58 -14.48
N THR A 519 42.14 13.85 -14.12
CA THR A 519 41.18 14.28 -13.07
C THR A 519 40.01 15.02 -13.72
N GLU A 520 38.80 14.46 -13.62
CA GLU A 520 37.56 15.13 -14.04
C GLU A 520 37.10 16.09 -12.94
N LYS A 521 36.81 17.35 -13.28
CA LYS A 521 36.16 18.29 -12.34
C LYS A 521 34.67 17.98 -12.27
N VAL A 522 34.21 17.55 -11.12
CA VAL A 522 32.82 17.18 -10.86
C VAL A 522 32.22 18.07 -9.78
N ASN A 523 30.97 18.49 -9.96
CA ASN A 523 30.24 19.22 -8.92
C ASN A 523 29.53 18.22 -8.02
N ILE A 524 29.86 18.25 -6.73
CA ILE A 524 29.30 17.35 -5.73
C ILE A 524 28.31 18.13 -4.89
N VAL A 525 27.10 17.59 -4.73
CA VAL A 525 26.01 18.19 -3.95
C VAL A 525 26.24 17.96 -2.45
N ILE A 526 26.22 19.03 -1.67
CA ILE A 526 26.41 19.04 -0.21
C ILE A 526 25.13 19.42 0.54
N SER A 527 24.16 20.02 -0.16
CA SER A 527 22.81 20.25 0.37
C SER A 527 22.07 18.92 0.55
N ARG A 528 21.53 18.69 1.77
CA ARG A 528 20.68 17.51 2.08
C ARG A 528 19.22 17.67 1.62
N GLN A 529 18.79 18.91 1.32
CA GLN A 529 17.42 19.25 0.91
C GLN A 529 17.35 19.82 -0.52
N ALA A 530 18.34 19.52 -1.37
CA ALA A 530 18.28 20.00 -2.75
C ALA A 530 17.11 19.35 -3.51
N GLU A 531 16.16 20.16 -3.96
CA GLU A 531 15.05 19.74 -4.79
C GLU A 531 15.30 20.16 -6.23
N MET A 532 15.41 19.20 -7.15
CA MET A 532 15.40 19.50 -8.59
C MET A 532 13.99 19.66 -9.10
N ARG A 533 13.81 20.62 -10.00
CA ARG A 533 12.58 20.83 -10.76
C ARG A 533 12.89 20.95 -12.26
N ILE A 534 12.11 20.31 -13.10
CA ILE A 534 12.11 20.53 -14.55
C ILE A 534 10.89 21.38 -14.86
N THR A 535 11.08 22.57 -15.41
CA THR A 535 9.99 23.48 -15.80
C THR A 535 9.83 23.52 -17.30
N ASP A 536 8.59 23.54 -17.78
CA ASP A 536 8.31 23.74 -19.19
C ASP A 536 8.67 25.17 -19.62
N VAL A 537 9.42 25.30 -20.71
CA VAL A 537 9.92 26.58 -21.26
C VAL A 537 8.78 27.54 -21.60
N LYS A 538 7.59 27.02 -21.98
CA LYS A 538 6.48 27.84 -22.46
C LYS A 538 5.47 28.22 -21.37
N THR A 539 5.16 27.29 -20.47
CA THR A 539 4.08 27.44 -19.50
C THR A 539 4.58 27.78 -18.09
N GLY A 540 5.87 27.57 -17.80
CA GLY A 540 6.42 27.73 -16.46
C GLY A 540 5.93 26.69 -15.45
N ILE A 541 5.17 25.68 -15.91
CA ILE A 541 4.66 24.60 -15.07
C ILE A 541 5.82 23.65 -14.72
N ILE A 542 5.87 23.23 -13.46
CA ILE A 542 6.81 22.21 -12.99
C ILE A 542 6.35 20.85 -13.53
N LEU A 543 7.12 20.26 -14.43
CA LEU A 543 6.87 18.96 -15.04
C LEU A 543 7.36 17.79 -14.18
N THR A 544 8.45 17.99 -13.44
CA THR A 544 9.07 16.96 -12.61
C THR A 544 9.72 17.61 -11.41
N GLN A 545 9.58 17.01 -10.23
CA GLN A 545 10.20 17.46 -9.00
C GLN A 545 10.72 16.25 -8.23
N ASN A 546 12.04 16.18 -8.01
CA ASN A 546 12.69 15.10 -7.26
C ASN A 546 13.72 15.68 -6.28
N THR A 547 14.04 14.95 -5.21
CA THR A 547 15.12 15.31 -4.29
C THR A 547 16.47 14.74 -4.77
N ILE A 548 17.52 15.55 -4.75
CA ILE A 548 18.89 15.12 -5.06
C ILE A 548 19.57 14.65 -3.76
N PRO A 549 20.12 13.41 -3.71
CA PRO A 549 20.77 12.91 -2.51
C PRO A 549 22.11 13.62 -2.23
N TYR A 550 22.46 13.74 -0.94
CA TYR A 550 23.77 14.23 -0.51
C TYR A 550 24.90 13.38 -1.10
N GLY A 551 25.92 14.05 -1.66
CA GLY A 551 27.05 13.42 -2.32
C GLY A 551 26.80 13.00 -3.77
N ALA A 552 25.62 13.31 -4.33
CA ALA A 552 25.37 13.12 -5.76
C ALA A 552 26.30 14.01 -6.59
N ILE A 553 26.72 13.47 -7.74
CA ILE A 553 27.50 14.16 -8.74
C ILE A 553 26.52 14.79 -9.73
N LEU A 554 26.52 16.12 -9.79
CA LEU A 554 25.69 16.90 -10.70
C LEU A 554 26.41 17.03 -12.05
N ARG A 555 25.82 16.48 -13.11
CA ARG A 555 26.36 16.54 -14.49
C ARG A 555 25.90 17.77 -15.25
N VAL A 556 24.73 18.30 -14.89
CA VAL A 556 24.07 19.42 -15.57
C VAL A 556 24.00 20.64 -14.65
N LYS A 557 24.22 21.85 -15.17
CA LYS A 557 24.14 23.09 -14.37
C LYS A 557 22.67 23.54 -14.20
N PRO A 558 22.26 24.09 -13.04
CA PRO A 558 20.94 24.69 -12.87
C PRO A 558 20.72 25.85 -13.85
N GLY A 559 19.48 26.04 -14.30
CA GLY A 559 19.07 27.01 -15.31
C GLY A 559 19.36 26.60 -16.76
N SER A 560 19.83 25.37 -17.00
CA SER A 560 20.09 24.89 -18.37
C SER A 560 18.89 24.16 -18.97
N GLU A 561 18.76 24.28 -20.29
CA GLU A 561 17.75 23.55 -21.07
C GLU A 561 18.20 22.10 -21.27
N VAL A 562 17.39 21.15 -20.81
CA VAL A 562 17.64 19.72 -20.87
C VAL A 562 16.68 19.05 -21.82
N LYS A 563 17.18 18.06 -22.58
CA LYS A 563 16.36 17.19 -23.41
C LYS A 563 16.04 15.89 -22.68
N LYS A 564 14.94 15.26 -23.04
CA LYS A 564 14.56 13.93 -22.60
C LYS A 564 15.70 12.93 -22.81
N GLY A 565 16.05 12.20 -21.76
CA GLY A 565 17.13 11.21 -21.69
C GLY A 565 18.50 11.77 -21.28
N THR A 566 18.60 13.05 -20.92
CA THR A 566 19.87 13.63 -20.44
C THR A 566 20.12 13.24 -18.99
N LEU A 567 21.30 12.69 -18.71
CA LEU A 567 21.76 12.34 -17.35
C LEU A 567 21.94 13.61 -16.49
N LEU A 568 21.11 13.79 -15.46
CA LEU A 568 21.13 14.96 -14.59
C LEU A 568 22.13 14.81 -13.45
N CYS A 569 22.03 13.71 -12.70
CA CYS A 569 22.93 13.40 -11.59
C CYS A 569 23.08 11.89 -11.37
N ASN A 570 24.20 11.49 -10.76
CA ASN A 570 24.47 10.10 -10.39
C ASN A 570 25.17 10.01 -9.03
N TRP A 571 25.01 8.89 -8.32
CA TRP A 571 25.58 8.66 -6.99
C TRP A 571 25.93 7.18 -6.77
N ASP A 572 26.66 6.89 -5.70
CA ASP A 572 26.87 5.51 -5.24
C ASP A 572 25.62 5.06 -4.46
N PRO A 573 24.84 4.09 -4.96
CA PRO A 573 23.66 3.64 -4.24
C PRO A 573 24.09 3.01 -2.92
N TYR A 574 25.10 2.15 -2.90
CA TYR A 574 25.44 1.28 -1.78
C TYR A 574 26.05 1.99 -0.57
N ASN A 575 26.59 3.19 -0.74
CA ASN A 575 27.28 3.91 0.33
C ASN A 575 26.71 5.32 0.53
N ALA A 576 26.34 5.66 1.76
CA ALA A 576 26.19 7.04 2.19
C ALA A 576 27.58 7.64 2.39
N LEU A 577 27.85 8.77 1.75
CA LEU A 577 29.16 9.42 1.82
C LEU A 577 29.13 10.55 2.85
N ILE A 578 30.23 10.75 3.57
CA ILE A 578 30.53 12.01 4.27
C ILE A 578 31.64 12.69 3.50
N ILE A 579 31.38 13.92 3.03
CA ILE A 579 32.27 14.64 2.11
C ILE A 579 32.76 15.91 2.78
N SER A 580 34.02 16.24 2.53
CA SER A 580 34.61 17.49 3.03
C SER A 580 34.10 18.71 2.29
N GLU A 581 33.56 19.69 3.01
CA GLU A 581 33.18 21.02 2.49
C GLU A 581 34.38 21.95 2.25
N MET A 582 35.48 21.77 2.98
CA MET A 582 36.63 22.67 2.96
C MET A 582 37.94 21.93 2.70
N ALA A 583 38.91 22.63 2.11
CA ALA A 583 40.27 22.10 2.00
C ALA A 583 41.02 22.31 3.33
N GLY A 584 41.81 21.31 3.74
CA GLY A 584 42.53 21.38 5.01
C GLY A 584 43.29 20.09 5.32
N LYS A 585 43.84 20.02 6.53
CA LYS A 585 44.48 18.81 7.06
C LYS A 585 43.47 18.04 7.91
N VAL A 586 43.40 16.73 7.71
CA VAL A 586 42.54 15.81 8.49
C VAL A 586 43.18 15.59 9.86
N GLU A 587 42.40 15.74 10.92
CA GLU A 587 42.76 15.40 12.31
C GLU A 587 41.71 14.46 12.90
N PHE A 588 42.15 13.33 13.42
CA PHE A 588 41.28 12.36 14.08
C PHE A 588 40.98 12.76 15.53
N ASP A 589 39.70 12.93 15.86
CA ASP A 589 39.21 13.23 17.21
C ASP A 589 38.54 11.98 17.81
N ASN A 590 39.12 11.43 18.87
CA ASN A 590 38.66 10.21 19.55
C ASN A 590 38.57 8.96 18.65
N ILE A 591 39.46 8.79 17.66
CA ILE A 591 39.56 7.59 16.83
C ILE A 591 40.78 6.78 17.30
N VAL A 592 40.54 5.89 18.27
CA VAL A 592 41.52 5.01 18.93
C VAL A 592 41.23 3.55 18.61
N GLU A 593 42.28 2.82 18.25
CA GLU A 593 42.24 1.40 17.85
C GLU A 593 41.79 0.51 19.02
N GLY A 594 40.89 -0.44 18.75
CA GLY A 594 40.34 -1.37 19.74
C GLY A 594 39.28 -0.78 20.69
N VAL A 595 39.12 0.55 20.71
CA VAL A 595 38.15 1.25 21.58
C VAL A 595 37.03 1.92 20.80
N THR A 596 37.34 2.53 19.65
CA THR A 596 36.38 3.29 18.82
C THR A 596 36.41 2.89 17.36
N PHE A 597 37.53 2.32 16.89
CA PHE A 597 37.59 1.66 15.59
C PHE A 597 38.33 0.33 15.70
N ARG A 598 37.98 -0.60 14.82
CA ARG A 598 38.68 -1.87 14.61
C ARG A 598 39.32 -1.81 13.22
N GLU A 599 40.57 -2.23 13.11
CA GLU A 599 41.13 -2.57 11.81
C GLU A 599 40.61 -3.96 11.43
N GLU A 600 39.79 -4.02 10.38
CA GLU A 600 39.51 -5.28 9.70
C GLU A 600 40.51 -5.41 8.57
N GLN A 601 41.31 -6.46 8.66
CA GLN A 601 42.18 -6.89 7.59
C GLN A 601 41.42 -7.90 6.77
N ASP A 602 41.35 -7.68 5.47
CA ASP A 602 40.83 -8.67 4.56
C ASP A 602 41.81 -9.86 4.50
N ASP A 603 41.32 -11.06 4.82
CA ASP A 603 42.11 -12.29 4.95
C ASP A 603 42.85 -12.67 3.66
N GLN A 604 42.41 -12.17 2.49
CA GLN A 604 43.00 -12.51 1.19
C GLN A 604 43.87 -11.40 0.60
N THR A 605 43.42 -10.14 0.67
CA THR A 605 44.09 -9.02 -0.02
C THR A 605 45.08 -8.27 0.89
N GLY A 606 44.98 -8.47 2.21
CA GLY A 606 45.81 -7.78 3.20
C GLY A 606 45.55 -6.28 3.32
N TYR A 607 44.55 -5.76 2.61
CA TYR A 607 44.08 -4.38 2.78
C TYR A 607 43.43 -4.22 4.15
N LYS A 608 43.74 -3.09 4.79
CA LYS A 608 43.27 -2.75 6.13
C LYS A 608 42.24 -1.64 6.04
N GLU A 609 41.02 -1.94 6.46
CA GLU A 609 39.96 -0.95 6.60
C GLU A 609 39.74 -0.59 8.06
N LYS A 610 39.51 0.70 8.32
CA LYS A 610 39.19 1.20 9.65
C LYS A 610 37.68 1.33 9.78
N ILE A 611 37.08 0.42 10.54
CA ILE A 611 35.63 0.38 10.79
C ILE A 611 35.36 0.92 12.19
N ILE A 612 34.49 1.92 12.31
CA ILE A 612 34.07 2.44 13.61
C ILE A 612 33.23 1.40 14.35
N ILE A 613 33.63 1.08 15.57
CA ILE A 613 32.93 0.16 16.48
C ILE A 613 32.28 0.93 17.63
N GLU A 614 31.26 0.34 18.25
CA GLU A 614 30.64 0.93 19.44
C GLU A 614 31.63 0.94 20.61
N SER A 615 31.92 2.13 21.15
CA SER A 615 32.79 2.26 22.30
C SER A 615 32.07 1.93 23.61
N ARG A 616 32.74 1.20 24.51
CA ARG A 616 32.24 0.97 25.88
C ARG A 616 32.18 2.27 26.68
N ASP A 617 33.05 3.24 26.35
CA ASP A 617 33.10 4.56 26.96
C ASP A 617 32.21 5.56 26.21
N LYS A 618 30.99 5.77 26.72
CA LYS A 618 29.95 6.64 26.14
C LYS A 618 30.26 8.14 26.09
N THR A 619 31.47 8.55 26.45
CA THR A 619 31.95 9.95 26.45
C THR A 619 32.84 10.28 25.26
N ARG A 620 33.37 9.28 24.55
CA ARG A 620 34.24 9.45 23.39
C ARG A 620 33.45 9.23 22.11
N SER A 621 33.20 10.30 21.36
CA SER A 621 32.55 10.24 20.04
C SER A 621 33.60 10.35 18.94
N PRO A 622 33.74 9.34 18.06
CA PRO A 622 34.69 9.40 16.95
C PRO A 622 34.26 10.49 15.96
N ALA A 623 35.17 11.40 15.65
CA ALA A 623 34.92 12.48 14.72
C ALA A 623 36.17 12.81 13.90
N ILE A 624 35.98 13.31 12.68
CA ILE A 624 37.04 13.83 11.83
C ILE A 624 36.94 15.36 11.84
N ARG A 625 38.02 16.02 12.26
CA ARG A 625 38.18 17.47 12.20
C ARG A 625 39.00 17.86 10.98
N ILE A 626 38.64 18.98 10.37
CA ILE A 626 39.46 19.59 9.32
C ILE A 626 40.10 20.84 9.90
N VAL A 627 41.43 20.88 9.92
CA VAL A 627 42.19 22.02 10.44
C VAL A 627 42.86 22.81 9.31
N ASP A 628 42.93 24.13 9.46
CA ASP A 628 43.68 25.01 8.56
C ASP A 628 45.20 24.94 8.86
N LYS A 629 46.03 25.64 8.07
CA LYS A 629 47.50 25.74 8.22
C LYS A 629 47.97 26.23 9.60
N LYS A 630 47.07 26.78 10.42
CA LYS A 630 47.32 27.24 11.80
C LYS A 630 46.77 26.29 12.89
N GLU A 631 46.39 25.06 12.53
CA GLU A 631 45.82 24.06 13.44
C GLU A 631 44.53 24.49 14.15
N VAL A 632 43.78 25.43 13.58
CA VAL A 632 42.45 25.81 14.06
C VAL A 632 41.42 24.89 13.39
N PRO A 633 40.52 24.23 14.15
CA PRO A 633 39.47 23.40 13.59
C PRO A 633 38.44 24.26 12.86
N LEU A 634 38.30 24.03 11.55
CA LEU A 634 37.32 24.71 10.69
C LEU A 634 35.94 24.06 10.81
N ILE A 635 35.90 22.72 10.80
CA ILE A 635 34.65 21.96 10.81
C ILE A 635 34.89 20.58 11.43
N ASN A 636 33.84 19.99 12.03
CA ASN A 636 33.91 18.71 12.72
C ASN A 636 32.80 17.76 12.20
N TYR A 637 33.19 16.58 11.71
CA TYR A 637 32.27 15.56 11.20
C TYR A 637 32.19 14.38 12.18
N ASN A 638 31.04 14.17 12.80
CA ASN A 638 30.80 13.00 13.63
C ASN A 638 30.65 11.75 12.74
N ILE A 639 31.28 10.65 13.14
CA ILE A 639 31.24 9.39 12.39
C ILE A 639 30.33 8.40 13.12
N PRO A 640 29.29 7.84 12.45
CA PRO A 640 28.43 6.84 13.06
C PRO A 640 29.14 5.47 13.19
N VAL A 641 28.58 4.61 14.03
CA VAL A 641 29.05 3.22 14.19
C VAL A 641 28.82 2.44 12.90
N GLY A 642 29.78 1.60 12.51
CA GLY A 642 29.74 0.82 11.27
C GLY A 642 30.19 1.57 10.02
N ALA A 643 30.69 2.81 10.17
CA ALA A 643 31.22 3.58 9.05
C ALA A 643 32.69 3.24 8.76
N HIS A 644 33.07 3.23 7.47
CA HIS A 644 34.39 2.91 6.98
C HIS A 644 35.15 4.21 6.67
N ILE A 645 36.29 4.42 7.33
CA ILE A 645 37.11 5.64 7.12
C ILE A 645 37.99 5.45 5.89
N SER A 646 37.92 6.37 4.93
CA SER A 646 38.71 6.31 3.68
C SER A 646 39.99 7.15 3.72
N VAL A 647 40.15 8.03 4.71
CA VAL A 647 41.31 8.95 4.84
C VAL A 647 42.23 8.56 5.99
N LYS A 648 43.49 8.98 5.97
CA LYS A 648 44.44 8.80 7.08
C LYS A 648 44.56 10.08 7.91
N ASP A 649 44.98 9.91 9.16
CA ASP A 649 45.25 11.04 10.04
C ASP A 649 46.44 11.87 9.51
N GLY A 650 46.26 13.18 9.43
CA GLY A 650 47.24 14.11 8.88
C GLY A 650 47.24 14.29 7.36
N ASP A 651 46.35 13.63 6.63
CA ASP A 651 46.22 13.80 5.18
C ASP A 651 45.80 15.23 4.80
N LYS A 652 46.38 15.76 3.72
CA LYS A 652 45.96 17.04 3.11
C LYS A 652 44.87 16.76 2.08
N ILE A 653 43.66 17.20 2.34
CA ILE A 653 42.49 16.98 1.48
C ILE A 653 42.04 18.27 0.80
N LYS A 654 41.44 18.11 -0.38
CA LYS A 654 40.74 19.19 -1.08
C LYS A 654 39.26 19.17 -0.66
N ALA A 655 38.56 20.27 -0.94
CA ALA A 655 37.10 20.28 -0.83
C ALA A 655 36.51 19.26 -1.83
N GLY A 656 35.48 18.51 -1.42
CA GLY A 656 34.87 17.45 -2.22
C GLY A 656 35.49 16.05 -2.03
N THR A 657 36.53 15.88 -1.20
CA THR A 657 37.09 14.55 -0.89
C THR A 657 36.17 13.76 0.04
N ILE A 658 35.97 12.48 -0.25
CA ILE A 658 35.19 11.55 0.57
C ILE A 658 36.00 11.18 1.82
N LEU A 659 35.45 11.48 3.00
CA LEU A 659 36.08 11.19 4.29
C LEU A 659 35.71 9.79 4.79
N VAL A 660 34.43 9.46 4.69
CA VAL A 660 33.83 8.24 5.25
C VAL A 660 32.81 7.68 4.27
N LYS A 661 32.81 6.35 4.12
CA LYS A 661 31.77 5.59 3.45
C LYS A 661 30.95 4.83 4.50
N ILE A 662 29.64 5.01 4.48
CA ILE A 662 28.70 4.31 5.35
C ILE A 662 27.94 3.31 4.46
N PRO A 663 28.17 2.00 4.60
CA PRO A 663 27.42 1.02 3.82
C PRO A 663 25.93 1.14 4.15
N ARG A 664 25.12 1.45 3.14
CA ARG A 664 23.67 1.49 3.26
C ARG A 664 23.14 0.08 3.11
N ASN A 665 22.34 -0.36 4.07
CA ASN A 665 21.58 -1.61 3.96
C ASN A 665 20.39 -1.43 3.00
N ILE A 666 20.64 -1.19 1.71
CA ILE A 666 19.57 -0.94 0.70
C ILE A 666 18.85 -2.21 0.29
N GLY A 667 19.47 -3.37 0.49
CA GLY A 667 18.79 -4.67 0.38
C GLY A 667 17.64 -4.83 1.38
N LYS A 668 17.58 -3.98 2.41
CA LYS A 668 16.34 -3.69 3.13
C LYS A 668 15.64 -2.56 2.39
N ALA A 669 15.09 -2.87 1.20
CA ALA A 669 13.95 -2.10 0.71
C ALA A 669 13.04 -1.93 1.93
N GLY A 670 12.72 -0.67 2.27
CA GLY A 670 12.27 -0.24 3.61
C GLY A 670 11.37 -1.25 4.29
N ASP A 671 11.33 -1.26 5.62
CA ASP A 671 10.68 -2.26 6.52
C ASP A 671 9.32 -2.85 6.06
N ILE A 672 8.67 -2.23 5.08
CA ILE A 672 7.76 -2.79 4.08
C ILE A 672 8.07 -4.23 3.60
N THR A 673 9.34 -4.66 3.43
CA THR A 673 9.67 -6.05 3.03
C THR A 673 9.32 -7.10 4.09
N GLY A 674 8.97 -6.69 5.31
CA GLY A 674 8.56 -7.58 6.39
C GLY A 674 7.27 -8.36 6.14
N GLY A 675 6.54 -8.09 5.04
CA GLY A 675 5.32 -8.82 4.67
C GLY A 675 4.25 -8.74 5.77
N LEU A 676 3.63 -9.87 6.10
CA LEU A 676 2.59 -9.94 7.13
C LEU A 676 3.06 -9.47 8.53
N PRO A 677 4.25 -9.84 9.03
CA PRO A 677 4.81 -9.28 10.27
C PRO A 677 4.73 -7.74 10.36
N ARG A 678 5.07 -7.02 9.28
CA ARG A 678 5.00 -5.56 9.27
C ARG A 678 3.56 -5.05 9.41
N VAL A 679 2.62 -5.68 8.72
CA VAL A 679 1.18 -5.36 8.83
C VAL A 679 0.69 -5.60 10.27
N THR A 680 1.10 -6.70 10.89
CA THR A 680 0.73 -6.99 12.29
C THR A 680 1.35 -5.98 13.28
N GLU A 681 2.58 -5.54 13.04
CA GLU A 681 3.24 -4.50 13.85
C GLU A 681 2.46 -3.17 13.82
N LEU A 682 2.04 -2.76 12.61
CA LEU A 682 1.27 -1.53 12.39
C LEU A 682 -0.12 -1.61 13.04
N PHE A 683 -0.86 -2.71 12.86
CA PHE A 683 -2.16 -2.90 13.52
C PHE A 683 -2.07 -3.07 15.04
N GLU A 684 -0.94 -3.54 15.57
CA GLU A 684 -0.70 -3.58 17.01
C GLU A 684 -0.13 -2.27 17.56
N ALA A 685 0.04 -1.24 16.71
CA ALA A 685 0.63 0.05 17.06
C ALA A 685 1.96 -0.11 17.84
N ARG A 686 2.79 -1.08 17.45
CA ARG A 686 4.08 -1.33 18.09
C ARG A 686 5.11 -0.31 17.61
N ASN A 687 6.07 -0.02 18.48
CA ASN A 687 7.21 0.79 18.10
C ASN A 687 8.12 -0.01 17.16
N PRO A 688 8.62 0.62 16.08
CA PRO A 688 9.60 -0.01 15.20
C PRO A 688 10.86 -0.41 15.96
N SER A 689 11.49 -1.48 15.49
CA SER A 689 12.72 -2.02 16.10
C SER A 689 13.85 -0.98 16.15
N ASN A 690 13.89 -0.07 15.16
CA ASN A 690 14.82 1.06 15.13
C ASN A 690 14.05 2.39 14.93
N PRO A 691 13.58 3.03 16.02
CA PRO A 691 12.77 4.25 15.92
C PRO A 691 13.62 5.51 15.69
N ALA A 692 13.20 6.37 14.77
CA ALA A 692 13.80 7.69 14.60
C ALA A 692 13.32 8.66 15.70
N VAL A 693 14.22 9.54 16.16
CA VAL A 693 13.84 10.68 17.00
C VAL A 693 13.39 11.81 16.09
N VAL A 694 12.21 12.39 16.36
CA VAL A 694 11.58 13.39 15.48
C VAL A 694 11.43 14.72 16.21
N ALA A 695 11.55 15.83 15.47
CA ALA A 695 11.30 17.16 15.97
C ALA A 695 9.80 17.43 16.18
N GLU A 696 9.39 17.87 17.37
CA GLU A 696 7.99 18.23 17.65
C GLU A 696 7.67 19.71 17.36
N ILE A 697 8.68 20.57 17.24
CA ILE A 697 8.52 22.01 16.99
C ILE A 697 9.32 22.43 15.76
N ASP A 698 8.82 23.45 15.06
CA ASP A 698 9.56 24.15 14.02
C ASP A 698 10.66 25.01 14.66
N GLY A 699 11.86 25.01 14.10
CA GLY A 699 12.90 25.89 14.63
C GLY A 699 14.30 25.63 14.11
N GLN A 700 15.23 26.43 14.62
CA GLN A 700 16.65 26.30 14.32
C GLN A 700 17.31 25.29 15.25
N VAL A 701 18.13 24.41 14.68
CA VAL A 701 18.84 23.35 15.39
C VAL A 701 20.14 23.89 16.00
N SER A 702 20.42 23.48 17.23
CA SER A 702 21.69 23.70 17.92
C SER A 702 22.07 22.46 18.71
N TYR A 703 23.37 22.17 18.84
CA TYR A 703 23.78 21.05 19.68
C TYR A 703 23.98 21.47 21.13
N GLY A 704 23.41 20.66 22.03
CA GLY A 704 23.68 20.68 23.45
C GLY A 704 24.85 19.77 23.85
N LYS A 705 24.94 19.51 25.16
CA LYS A 705 26.01 18.67 25.73
C LYS A 705 25.68 17.19 25.51
N ILE A 706 26.72 16.35 25.47
CA ILE A 706 26.55 14.89 25.47
C ILE A 706 26.15 14.46 26.89
N LYS A 707 24.99 13.83 27.04
CA LYS A 707 24.46 13.30 28.30
C LYS A 707 24.28 11.80 28.20
N ARG A 708 24.98 11.03 29.04
CA ARG A 708 24.84 9.56 29.16
C ARG A 708 24.92 8.80 27.81
N GLY A 709 25.74 9.26 26.86
CA GLY A 709 25.89 8.64 25.53
C GLY A 709 24.90 9.12 24.46
N ASN A 710 24.03 10.07 24.80
CA ASN A 710 23.15 10.74 23.85
C ASN A 710 23.63 12.16 23.58
N ARG A 711 23.55 12.59 22.31
CA ARG A 711 23.71 13.99 21.92
C ARG A 711 22.40 14.73 22.18
N GLU A 712 22.49 15.80 22.94
CA GLU A 712 21.36 16.72 23.12
C GLU A 712 21.25 17.60 21.87
N ILE A 713 20.08 17.59 21.22
CA ILE A 713 19.75 18.46 20.09
C ILE A 713 18.68 19.43 20.59
N ILE A 714 18.93 20.73 20.48
CA ILE A 714 18.04 21.78 20.96
C ILE A 714 17.47 22.50 19.74
N ILE A 715 16.14 22.46 19.61
CA ILE A 715 15.42 23.21 18.58
C ILE A 715 14.87 24.47 19.23
N THR A 716 15.14 25.61 18.62
CA THR A 716 14.63 26.92 19.07
C THR A 716 13.65 27.46 18.04
N SER A 717 12.38 27.59 18.42
CA SER A 717 11.34 28.20 17.59
C SER A 717 11.57 29.70 17.41
N LYS A 718 10.99 30.27 16.36
CA LYS A 718 10.95 31.73 16.15
C LYS A 718 10.28 32.48 17.31
N THR A 719 9.39 31.82 18.05
CA THR A 719 8.71 32.36 19.24
C THR A 719 9.56 32.32 20.51
N GLY A 720 10.76 31.73 20.46
CA GLY A 720 11.65 31.58 21.62
C GLY A 720 11.42 30.31 22.44
N GLU A 721 10.44 29.48 22.09
CA GLU A 721 10.26 28.16 22.72
C GLU A 721 11.44 27.24 22.36
N THR A 722 12.03 26.60 23.37
CA THR A 722 13.15 25.67 23.20
C THR A 722 12.77 24.27 23.62
N LYS A 723 13.03 23.29 22.75
CA LYS A 723 12.77 21.87 23.03
C LYS A 723 14.02 21.05 22.81
N LYS A 724 14.30 20.15 23.76
CA LYS A 724 15.54 19.37 23.83
C LYS A 724 15.26 17.90 23.55
N TYR A 725 15.98 17.33 22.60
CA TYR A 725 15.89 15.94 22.18
C TYR A 725 17.19 15.22 22.50
N LEU A 726 17.11 13.96 22.91
CA LEU A 726 18.29 13.13 23.18
C LEU A 726 18.42 12.09 22.08
N VAL A 727 19.40 12.27 21.19
CA VAL A 727 19.67 11.33 20.09
C VAL A 727 20.86 10.43 20.47
N PRO A 728 20.72 9.10 20.45
CA PRO A 728 21.85 8.20 20.70
C PRO A 728 22.98 8.44 19.70
N LEU A 729 24.23 8.52 20.18
CA LEU A 729 25.41 8.70 19.32
C LEU A 729 25.68 7.50 18.40
N THR A 730 25.08 6.34 18.70
CA THR A 730 25.14 5.15 17.84
C THR A 730 24.36 5.33 16.54
N LYS A 731 23.37 6.23 16.51
CA LYS A 731 22.56 6.52 15.32
C LYS A 731 23.15 7.67 14.53
N GLN A 732 22.99 7.62 13.21
CA GLN A 732 23.34 8.75 12.36
C GLN A 732 22.40 9.93 12.63
N ILE A 733 22.98 11.09 12.94
CA ILE A 733 22.25 12.36 13.08
C ILE A 733 22.08 12.98 11.69
N LEU A 734 20.84 13.28 11.33
CA LEU A 734 20.47 13.77 10.00
C LEU A 734 20.52 15.30 9.87
N VAL A 735 20.55 16.02 10.99
CA VAL A 735 20.56 17.49 11.05
C VAL A 735 21.95 18.04 11.39
N GLN A 736 22.23 19.28 11.03
CA GLN A 736 23.43 20.03 11.41
C GLN A 736 23.10 21.26 12.28
N GLU A 737 24.11 21.92 12.85
CA GLU A 737 23.89 23.17 13.58
C GLU A 737 23.44 24.27 12.62
N SER A 738 22.51 25.09 13.08
CA SER A 738 21.89 26.19 12.35
C SER A 738 20.90 25.79 11.25
N ASP A 739 20.66 24.49 11.03
CA ASP A 739 19.59 24.02 10.13
C ASP A 739 18.23 24.48 10.64
N TYR A 740 17.35 24.90 9.73
CA TYR A 740 15.96 25.16 10.04
C TYR A 740 15.13 23.93 9.67
N ILE A 741 14.49 23.33 10.67
CA ILE A 741 13.69 22.12 10.48
C ILE A 741 12.23 22.37 10.84
N ARG A 742 11.35 21.64 10.15
CA ARG A 742 9.91 21.63 10.43
C ARG A 742 9.56 20.53 11.44
N ALA A 743 8.47 20.73 12.17
CA ALA A 743 7.87 19.74 13.03
C ALA A 743 7.53 18.49 12.21
N GLY A 744 7.93 17.33 12.73
CA GLY A 744 7.83 16.05 12.05
C GLY A 744 9.10 15.63 11.30
N PHE A 745 10.15 16.45 11.25
CA PHE A 745 11.41 16.08 10.60
C PHE A 745 12.23 15.08 11.47
N PRO A 746 12.71 13.96 10.91
CA PRO A 746 13.53 13.00 11.64
C PRO A 746 14.92 13.56 11.91
N LEU A 747 15.30 13.63 13.19
CA LEU A 747 16.62 14.06 13.65
C LEU A 747 17.66 12.96 13.54
N SER A 748 17.23 11.69 13.57
CA SER A 748 18.08 10.51 13.46
C SER A 748 17.57 9.55 12.40
N ASP A 749 18.45 8.68 11.92
CA ASP A 749 18.05 7.54 11.10
C ASP A 749 17.12 6.58 11.85
N GLY A 750 16.23 5.91 11.11
CA GLY A 750 15.20 5.00 11.63
C GLY A 750 13.78 5.29 11.12
N ALA A 751 12.84 4.42 11.49
CA ALA A 751 11.43 4.57 11.14
C ALA A 751 10.73 5.47 12.17
N ILE A 752 9.84 6.36 11.70
CA ILE A 752 9.07 7.23 12.59
C ILE A 752 7.99 6.43 13.31
N THR A 753 7.81 6.65 14.61
CA THR A 753 6.77 5.95 15.37
C THR A 753 5.38 6.60 15.15
N PRO A 754 4.30 5.81 15.04
CA PRO A 754 2.94 6.35 14.92
C PRO A 754 2.53 7.23 16.11
N SER A 755 3.04 6.93 17.31
CA SER A 755 2.78 7.70 18.53
C SER A 755 3.38 9.10 18.46
N ASP A 756 4.60 9.22 17.95
CA ASP A 756 5.24 10.54 17.76
C ASP A 756 4.50 11.33 16.68
N LEU A 757 4.08 10.68 15.59
CA LEU A 757 3.26 11.34 14.57
C LEU A 757 1.93 11.87 15.12
N LEU A 758 1.32 11.15 16.08
CA LEU A 758 0.05 11.54 16.68
C LEU A 758 0.20 12.81 17.50
N ALA A 759 1.28 12.90 18.28
CA ALA A 759 1.59 14.07 19.09
C ALA A 759 1.89 15.31 18.23
N ILE A 760 2.51 15.12 17.05
CA ILE A 760 3.02 16.22 16.23
C ILE A 760 2.00 16.69 15.18
N LYS A 761 1.51 15.77 14.35
CA LYS A 761 0.65 16.08 13.18
C LYS A 761 -0.84 15.86 13.44
N GLY A 762 -1.18 15.31 14.60
CA GLY A 762 -2.56 15.05 15.00
C GLY A 762 -3.15 13.76 14.42
N PRO A 763 -4.42 13.46 14.77
CA PRO A 763 -5.02 12.15 14.55
C PRO A 763 -5.27 11.82 13.07
N THR A 764 -5.78 12.77 12.28
CA THR A 764 -6.12 12.53 10.87
C THR A 764 -4.90 12.09 10.06
N PHE A 765 -3.76 12.77 10.25
CA PHE A 765 -2.52 12.42 9.57
C PHE A 765 -2.01 11.02 9.94
N VAL A 766 -2.07 10.64 11.22
CA VAL A 766 -1.66 9.31 11.67
C VAL A 766 -2.54 8.21 11.09
N GLN A 767 -3.85 8.45 11.03
CA GLN A 767 -4.77 7.50 10.45
C GLN A 767 -4.46 7.27 8.96
N GLU A 768 -4.26 8.34 8.20
CA GLU A 768 -3.85 8.28 6.79
C GLU A 768 -2.50 7.59 6.62
N TYR A 769 -1.53 7.90 7.47
CA TYR A 769 -0.20 7.26 7.46
C TYR A 769 -0.31 5.75 7.65
N ILE A 770 -1.08 5.28 8.64
CA ILE A 770 -1.25 3.84 8.90
C ILE A 770 -1.96 3.16 7.72
N VAL A 771 -3.00 3.79 7.15
CA VAL A 771 -3.69 3.25 5.97
C VAL A 771 -2.72 3.11 4.80
N ASN A 772 -1.96 4.14 4.49
CA ASN A 772 -1.02 4.14 3.36
C ASN A 772 0.11 3.12 3.54
N GLU A 773 0.73 3.05 4.73
CA GLU A 773 1.80 2.10 5.04
C GLU A 773 1.34 0.64 4.92
N ILE A 774 0.18 0.31 5.49
CA ILE A 774 -0.35 -1.06 5.41
C ILE A 774 -0.67 -1.39 3.95
N GLN A 775 -1.32 -0.47 3.24
CA GLN A 775 -1.71 -0.69 1.86
C GLN A 775 -0.51 -0.84 0.93
N GLU A 776 0.60 -0.15 1.18
CA GLU A 776 1.84 -0.33 0.44
C GLU A 776 2.35 -1.77 0.49
N VAL A 777 2.26 -2.44 1.65
CA VAL A 777 2.63 -3.86 1.79
C VAL A 777 1.77 -4.76 0.89
N TYR A 778 0.45 -4.54 0.87
CA TYR A 778 -0.47 -5.30 0.01
C TYR A 778 -0.24 -4.99 -1.49
N ARG A 779 -0.02 -3.72 -1.84
CA ARG A 779 0.22 -3.27 -3.22
C ARG A 779 1.53 -3.82 -3.78
N LEU A 780 2.61 -3.86 -2.99
CA LEU A 780 3.88 -4.48 -3.40
C LEU A 780 3.73 -5.96 -3.77
N GLN A 781 2.74 -6.63 -3.19
CA GLN A 781 2.41 -8.03 -3.50
C GLN A 781 1.35 -8.15 -4.62
N GLY A 782 0.97 -7.03 -5.26
CA GLY A 782 0.00 -6.98 -6.34
C GLY A 782 -1.45 -7.22 -5.91
N VAL A 783 -1.77 -7.02 -4.63
CA VAL A 783 -3.13 -7.15 -4.09
C VAL A 783 -3.74 -5.75 -3.95
N LYS A 784 -4.81 -5.48 -4.72
CA LYS A 784 -5.58 -4.24 -4.63
C LYS A 784 -6.74 -4.39 -3.64
N ILE A 785 -6.73 -3.59 -2.58
CA ILE A 785 -7.79 -3.47 -1.57
C ILE A 785 -8.13 -1.97 -1.43
N ASN A 786 -9.41 -1.64 -1.37
CA ASN A 786 -9.87 -0.26 -1.23
C ASN A 786 -9.59 0.30 0.19
N ASP A 787 -9.18 1.57 0.26
CA ASP A 787 -8.81 2.29 1.50
C ASP A 787 -9.89 2.18 2.59
N LYS A 788 -11.18 2.10 2.22
CA LYS A 788 -12.31 2.10 3.17
C LYS A 788 -12.23 0.97 4.18
N HIS A 789 -11.68 -0.18 3.79
CA HIS A 789 -11.56 -1.33 4.68
C HIS A 789 -10.52 -1.08 5.76
N PHE A 790 -9.37 -0.49 5.40
CA PHE A 790 -8.34 -0.12 6.36
C PHE A 790 -8.82 1.02 7.27
N GLU A 791 -9.52 2.02 6.72
CA GLU A 791 -10.12 3.12 7.48
C GLU A 791 -11.05 2.62 8.59
N VAL A 792 -11.85 1.58 8.32
CA VAL A 792 -12.75 0.98 9.33
C VAL A 792 -11.96 0.43 10.52
N ILE A 793 -10.85 -0.26 10.27
CA ILE A 793 -10.00 -0.82 11.33
C ILE A 793 -9.27 0.28 12.10
N VAL A 794 -8.65 1.22 11.37
CA VAL A 794 -7.89 2.34 11.95
C VAL A 794 -8.79 3.25 12.79
N ARG A 795 -10.05 3.43 12.40
CA ARG A 795 -11.05 4.12 13.23
C ARG A 795 -11.24 3.44 14.59
N GLN A 796 -11.27 2.10 14.63
CA GLN A 796 -11.40 1.37 15.90
C GLN A 796 -10.14 1.44 16.77
N MET A 797 -8.94 1.50 16.16
CA MET A 797 -7.68 1.68 16.89
C MET A 797 -7.61 3.01 17.66
N MET A 798 -8.36 4.02 17.21
CA MET A 798 -8.43 5.37 17.82
C MET A 798 -9.78 5.64 18.48
N ARG A 799 -10.50 4.61 18.93
CA ARG A 799 -11.80 4.78 19.61
C ARG A 799 -11.67 5.33 21.04
N LYS A 800 -10.49 5.24 21.65
CA LYS A 800 -10.25 5.62 23.04
C LYS A 800 -9.52 6.95 23.18
N VAL A 801 -9.82 7.65 24.27
CA VAL A 801 -9.15 8.89 24.70
C VAL A 801 -8.61 8.72 26.11
N LEU A 802 -7.50 9.38 26.40
CA LEU A 802 -6.91 9.47 27.73
C LEU A 802 -7.35 10.80 28.36
N ILE A 803 -7.92 10.74 29.56
CA ILE A 803 -8.35 11.94 30.28
C ILE A 803 -7.11 12.64 30.87
N GLU A 804 -6.89 13.90 30.49
CA GLU A 804 -5.80 14.73 31.02
C GLU A 804 -6.25 15.46 32.29
N ASP A 805 -7.38 16.18 32.20
CA ASP A 805 -8.04 16.82 33.32
C ASP A 805 -9.52 16.42 33.35
N PRO A 806 -10.01 15.78 34.42
CA PRO A 806 -11.42 15.39 34.53
C PRO A 806 -12.38 16.57 34.70
N GLY A 807 -11.90 17.77 35.06
CA GLY A 807 -12.78 18.91 35.32
C GLY A 807 -13.82 18.59 36.41
N ASP A 808 -15.09 18.94 36.15
CA ASP A 808 -16.22 18.62 37.02
C ASP A 808 -16.98 17.33 36.60
N THR A 809 -16.41 16.52 35.71
CA THR A 809 -17.02 15.25 35.26
C THR A 809 -16.77 14.09 36.22
N LEU A 810 -17.38 12.93 35.96
CA LEU A 810 -17.19 11.70 36.72
C LEU A 810 -15.91 10.94 36.33
N PHE A 811 -15.11 11.46 35.39
CA PHE A 811 -13.91 10.78 34.91
C PHE A 811 -12.78 10.81 35.94
N LEU A 812 -11.90 9.83 35.84
CA LEU A 812 -10.66 9.80 36.60
C LEU A 812 -9.50 10.33 35.75
N GLU A 813 -8.60 11.08 36.36
CA GLU A 813 -7.37 11.52 35.72
C GLU A 813 -6.59 10.30 35.18
N LYS A 814 -6.11 10.38 33.94
CA LYS A 814 -5.38 9.31 33.23
C LYS A 814 -6.17 8.03 33.01
N SER A 815 -7.49 8.05 33.19
CA SER A 815 -8.34 6.94 32.77
C SER A 815 -8.49 6.92 31.24
N VAL A 816 -8.61 5.70 30.70
CA VAL A 816 -8.86 5.49 29.27
C VAL A 816 -10.35 5.25 29.08
N VAL A 817 -11.02 6.15 28.37
CA VAL A 817 -12.47 6.15 28.19
C VAL A 817 -12.81 6.08 26.71
N ASP A 818 -14.02 5.61 26.38
CA ASP A 818 -14.52 5.67 25.01
C ASP A 818 -14.72 7.13 24.57
N LYS A 819 -14.28 7.47 23.35
CA LYS A 819 -14.35 8.83 22.81
C LYS A 819 -15.77 9.38 22.82
N TRP A 820 -16.76 8.56 22.49
CA TRP A 820 -18.16 8.99 22.42
C TRP A 820 -18.78 9.19 23.81
N GLU A 821 -18.39 8.39 24.78
CA GLU A 821 -18.79 8.55 26.19
C GLU A 821 -18.21 9.83 26.78
N PHE A 822 -16.94 10.10 26.49
CA PHE A 822 -16.28 11.36 26.85
C PHE A 822 -17.00 12.58 26.25
N MET A 823 -17.31 12.54 24.95
CA MET A 823 -18.04 13.61 24.27
C MET A 823 -19.43 13.80 24.87
N GLU A 824 -20.18 12.72 25.12
CA GLU A 824 -21.53 12.81 25.68
C GLU A 824 -21.54 13.39 27.10
N GLU A 825 -20.58 13.03 27.95
CA GLU A 825 -20.47 13.62 29.28
C GLU A 825 -20.04 15.09 29.24
N ASN A 826 -19.14 15.47 28.34
CA ASN A 826 -18.77 16.87 28.16
C ASN A 826 -19.93 17.71 27.62
N ASP A 827 -20.70 17.18 26.68
CA ASP A 827 -21.91 17.85 26.15
C ASP A 827 -22.94 18.06 27.27
N LYS A 828 -23.09 17.10 28.20
CA LYS A 828 -23.94 17.26 29.38
C LYS A 828 -23.48 18.37 30.30
N MET A 829 -22.18 18.67 30.38
CA MET A 829 -21.64 19.72 31.25
C MET A 829 -21.78 21.14 30.69
N TYR A 830 -21.96 21.30 29.37
CA TYR A 830 -21.90 22.61 28.68
C TYR A 830 -22.92 23.66 29.18
N GLU A 831 -24.01 23.27 29.84
CA GLU A 831 -25.02 24.18 30.42
C GLU A 831 -25.21 24.03 31.94
N MET A 832 -24.33 23.26 32.57
CA MET A 832 -24.40 22.97 33.99
C MET A 832 -23.63 24.01 34.80
N LYS A 833 -24.11 24.27 36.01
CA LYS A 833 -23.55 25.20 36.96
C LYS A 833 -23.15 24.44 38.21
N ARG A 834 -21.92 24.64 38.66
CA ARG A 834 -21.41 24.08 39.91
C ARG A 834 -21.63 25.06 41.05
N ILE A 835 -22.25 24.59 42.12
CA ILE A 835 -22.57 25.42 43.28
C ILE A 835 -21.31 25.66 44.11
N LEU A 836 -20.93 26.92 44.28
CA LEU A 836 -19.83 27.37 45.14
C LEU A 836 -20.31 27.61 46.58
N ASP A 837 -21.51 28.18 46.71
CA ASP A 837 -22.16 28.45 47.98
C ASP A 837 -23.67 28.16 47.86
N GLU A 838 -24.16 27.35 48.79
CA GLU A 838 -25.55 26.90 48.89
C GLU A 838 -26.50 27.99 49.39
N GLY A 839 -25.98 29.08 49.97
CA GLY A 839 -26.78 30.16 50.52
C GLY A 839 -27.69 29.64 51.64
N ASP A 840 -28.98 29.92 51.55
CA ASP A 840 -30.01 29.40 52.47
C ASP A 840 -30.87 28.30 51.83
N SER A 841 -30.42 27.71 50.72
CA SER A 841 -31.11 26.60 50.05
C SER A 841 -31.07 25.33 50.90
N LYS A 842 -32.22 24.67 51.08
CA LYS A 842 -32.29 23.33 51.71
C LYS A 842 -32.16 22.19 50.69
N GLU A 843 -32.31 22.50 49.41
CA GLU A 843 -32.42 21.50 48.33
C GLU A 843 -31.06 21.17 47.70
N PHE A 844 -30.16 22.14 47.64
CA PHE A 844 -28.87 22.00 46.94
C PHE A 844 -27.71 22.27 47.89
N LYS A 845 -26.63 21.50 47.73
CA LYS A 845 -25.42 21.61 48.55
C LYS A 845 -24.24 22.13 47.73
N LYS A 846 -23.25 22.66 48.43
CA LYS A 846 -21.96 23.05 47.85
C LYS A 846 -21.33 21.87 47.10
N GLY A 847 -20.97 22.10 45.84
CA GLY A 847 -20.40 21.09 44.94
C GLY A 847 -21.42 20.41 44.03
N ASP A 848 -22.73 20.58 44.25
CA ASP A 848 -23.74 20.03 43.34
C ASP A 848 -23.65 20.70 41.97
N ILE A 849 -23.90 19.90 40.93
CA ILE A 849 -23.93 20.33 39.54
C ILE A 849 -25.39 20.36 39.09
N ILE A 850 -25.90 21.54 38.78
CA ILE A 850 -27.30 21.77 38.44
C ILE A 850 -27.44 22.54 37.12
N SER A 851 -28.54 22.35 36.40
CA SER A 851 -28.76 23.11 35.16
C SER A 851 -29.02 24.59 35.46
N ALA A 852 -28.63 25.46 34.52
CA ALA A 852 -28.90 26.90 34.62
C ALA A 852 -30.40 27.23 34.80
N ARG A 853 -31.30 26.34 34.35
CA ARG A 853 -32.75 26.47 34.57
C ARG A 853 -33.12 26.20 36.04
N LYS A 854 -32.65 25.09 36.62
CA LYS A 854 -32.89 24.75 38.04
C LYS A 854 -32.31 25.80 38.98
N LEU A 855 -31.12 26.32 38.68
CA LEU A 855 -30.51 27.41 39.45
C LEU A 855 -31.40 28.67 39.44
N ARG A 856 -31.96 29.03 38.27
CA ARG A 856 -32.87 30.17 38.13
C ARG A 856 -34.15 29.98 38.93
N ASP A 857 -34.76 28.79 38.86
CA ASP A 857 -35.98 28.47 39.59
C ASP A 857 -35.74 28.51 41.11
N ALA A 858 -34.64 27.90 41.58
CA ALA A 858 -34.22 27.92 42.98
C ALA A 858 -33.95 29.34 43.49
N ASN A 859 -33.17 30.13 42.74
CA ASN A 859 -32.88 31.53 43.08
C ASN A 859 -34.14 32.40 43.03
N SER A 860 -35.12 32.11 42.17
CA SER A 860 -36.40 32.83 42.17
C SER A 860 -37.22 32.54 43.43
N ILE A 861 -37.18 31.32 43.96
CA ILE A 861 -37.87 30.95 45.20
C ILE A 861 -37.17 31.60 46.41
N LEU A 862 -35.85 31.50 46.49
CA LEU A 862 -35.05 32.11 47.55
C LEU A 862 -35.22 33.64 47.58
N LYS A 863 -35.27 34.28 46.40
CA LYS A 863 -35.52 35.72 46.27
C LYS A 863 -36.93 36.13 46.74
N ARG A 864 -37.95 35.29 46.54
CA ARG A 864 -39.31 35.55 47.05
C ARG A 864 -39.42 35.42 48.56
N GLN A 865 -38.48 34.71 49.19
CA GLN A 865 -38.43 34.46 50.63
C GLN A 865 -37.41 35.34 51.36
N ASP A 866 -36.82 36.34 50.69
CA ASP A 866 -35.75 37.22 51.21
C ASP A 866 -34.54 36.45 51.80
N MET A 867 -34.21 35.30 51.21
CA MET A 867 -33.10 34.45 51.65
C MET A 867 -31.86 34.60 50.75
N LYS A 868 -30.68 34.18 51.24
CA LYS A 868 -29.44 34.24 50.46
C LYS A 868 -29.51 33.32 49.24
N LEU A 869 -29.22 33.92 48.08
CA LEU A 869 -29.18 33.25 46.79
C LEU A 869 -28.00 32.27 46.71
N ILE A 870 -28.18 31.22 45.90
CA ILE A 870 -27.14 30.25 45.56
C ILE A 870 -26.13 30.93 44.64
N GLN A 871 -24.84 30.82 44.97
CA GLN A 871 -23.74 31.24 44.10
C GLN A 871 -23.20 30.03 43.36
N ALA A 872 -23.09 30.13 42.03
CA ALA A 872 -22.59 29.07 41.18
C ALA A 872 -21.68 29.59 40.07
N CYS A 873 -20.70 28.79 39.67
CA CYS A 873 -19.86 29.01 38.49
C CYS A 873 -20.27 28.06 37.36
N ASP A 874 -19.79 28.31 36.14
CA ASP A 874 -19.89 27.34 35.04
C ASP A 874 -19.15 26.05 35.38
N ALA A 875 -19.75 24.91 35.04
CA ALA A 875 -19.09 23.61 35.15
C ALA A 875 -17.98 23.50 34.11
N VAL A 876 -16.83 22.98 34.52
CA VAL A 876 -15.67 22.80 33.63
C VAL A 876 -15.73 21.40 33.00
N PRO A 877 -15.79 21.28 31.66
CA PRO A 877 -15.76 19.98 30.99
C PRO A 877 -14.38 19.33 31.10
N ALA A 878 -14.32 18.01 30.95
CA ALA A 878 -13.06 17.28 30.96
C ALA A 878 -12.24 17.56 29.69
N THR A 879 -10.92 17.52 29.81
CA THR A 879 -9.97 17.55 28.68
C THR A 879 -9.34 16.18 28.46
N SER A 880 -9.07 15.84 27.21
CA SER A 880 -8.52 14.54 26.86
C SER A 880 -7.50 14.63 25.73
N SER A 881 -6.54 13.70 25.72
CA SER A 881 -5.66 13.44 24.59
C SER A 881 -6.10 12.18 23.84
N GLN A 882 -5.98 12.20 22.52
CA GLN A 882 -6.28 11.05 21.69
C GLN A 882 -5.17 10.01 21.82
N ILE A 883 -5.54 8.73 21.97
CA ILE A 883 -4.56 7.64 22.00
C ILE A 883 -4.73 6.70 20.81
N LEU A 884 -3.62 6.10 20.39
CA LEU A 884 -3.58 5.01 19.43
C LEU A 884 -3.38 3.69 20.19
N GLN A 885 -4.31 2.75 20.02
CA GLN A 885 -4.22 1.42 20.60
C GLN A 885 -4.07 0.35 19.52
N GLY A 886 -3.25 -0.66 19.79
CA GLY A 886 -3.21 -1.87 18.98
C GLY A 886 -4.54 -2.62 19.01
N ILE A 887 -4.86 -3.32 17.91
CA ILE A 887 -6.13 -4.05 17.74
C ILE A 887 -6.42 -5.02 18.91
N THR A 888 -5.41 -5.71 19.45
CA THR A 888 -5.63 -6.65 20.58
C THR A 888 -6.11 -5.92 21.84
N ARG A 889 -5.55 -4.74 22.15
CA ARG A 889 -5.98 -3.95 23.32
C ARG A 889 -7.35 -3.31 23.09
N ALA A 890 -7.61 -2.83 21.87
CA ALA A 890 -8.90 -2.25 21.51
C ALA A 890 -10.05 -3.27 21.62
N ALA A 891 -9.81 -4.53 21.24
CA ALA A 891 -10.79 -5.62 21.37
C ALA A 891 -11.11 -6.00 22.82
N LEU A 892 -10.12 -5.95 23.73
CA LEU A 892 -10.34 -6.27 25.16
C LEU A 892 -11.13 -5.18 25.90
N GLN A 893 -11.08 -3.94 25.41
CA GLN A 893 -11.72 -2.76 26.02
C GLN A 893 -13.06 -2.40 25.34
N THR A 894 -13.78 -3.40 24.82
CA THR A 894 -15.14 -3.22 24.30
C THR A 894 -16.14 -2.95 25.43
N ARG A 895 -17.28 -2.34 25.06
CA ARG A 895 -18.35 -2.05 26.02
C ARG A 895 -19.02 -3.33 26.53
N SER A 896 -19.25 -4.28 25.64
CA SER A 896 -19.75 -5.61 26.01
C SER A 896 -18.65 -6.41 26.68
N PHE A 897 -18.92 -6.86 27.91
CA PHE A 897 -18.04 -7.80 28.59
C PHE A 897 -18.21 -9.23 28.08
N ILE A 898 -19.39 -9.59 27.55
CA ILE A 898 -19.66 -10.90 26.95
C ILE A 898 -18.79 -11.08 25.69
N SER A 899 -18.76 -10.06 24.83
CA SER A 899 -17.91 -10.05 23.64
C SER A 899 -16.42 -10.07 24.02
N ALA A 900 -15.98 -9.22 24.95
CA ALA A 900 -14.59 -9.19 25.41
C ALA A 900 -14.14 -10.55 26.01
N ALA A 901 -14.99 -11.19 26.82
CA ALA A 901 -14.70 -12.46 27.47
C ALA A 901 -14.50 -13.63 26.48
N SER A 902 -15.12 -13.56 25.29
CA SER A 902 -14.98 -14.56 24.22
C SER A 902 -13.63 -14.50 23.48
N PHE A 903 -12.89 -13.40 23.59
CA PHE A 903 -11.67 -13.17 22.83
C PHE A 903 -10.44 -13.77 23.52
N GLN A 904 -9.95 -13.11 24.58
CA GLN A 904 -8.76 -13.47 25.36
C GLN A 904 -8.90 -12.98 26.81
N GLU A 905 -8.09 -13.50 27.73
CA GLU A 905 -8.06 -13.09 29.15
C GLU A 905 -9.43 -13.15 29.87
N THR A 906 -10.25 -14.16 29.56
CA THR A 906 -11.64 -14.32 30.05
C THR A 906 -11.78 -14.11 31.55
N THR A 907 -10.86 -14.67 32.36
CA THR A 907 -10.89 -14.55 33.83
C THR A 907 -10.75 -13.11 34.30
N LYS A 908 -9.86 -12.33 33.69
CA LYS A 908 -9.63 -10.93 34.02
C LYS A 908 -10.83 -10.06 33.64
N VAL A 909 -11.37 -10.25 32.43
CA VAL A 909 -12.54 -9.51 31.94
C VAL A 909 -13.76 -9.74 32.83
N LEU A 910 -14.03 -11.00 33.21
CA LEU A 910 -15.16 -11.33 34.07
C LEU A 910 -14.97 -10.80 35.49
N ASN A 911 -13.76 -10.90 36.06
CA ASN A 911 -13.47 -10.35 37.38
C ASN A 911 -13.67 -8.83 37.43
N GLU A 912 -13.10 -8.08 36.48
CA GLU A 912 -13.29 -6.63 36.40
C GLU A 912 -14.77 -6.27 36.21
N SER A 913 -15.48 -7.01 35.37
CA SER A 913 -16.90 -6.75 35.11
C SER A 913 -17.77 -7.05 36.33
N ALA A 914 -17.45 -8.09 37.10
CA ALA A 914 -18.11 -8.43 38.35
C ALA A 914 -17.87 -7.38 39.44
N ILE A 915 -16.62 -6.91 39.59
CA ILE A 915 -16.26 -5.85 40.55
C ILE A 915 -17.02 -4.56 40.26
N HIS A 916 -17.13 -4.17 38.98
CA HIS A 916 -17.83 -2.95 38.56
C HIS A 916 -19.35 -3.13 38.43
N GLY A 917 -19.88 -4.34 38.57
CA GLY A 917 -21.31 -4.63 38.34
C GLY A 917 -21.79 -4.27 36.93
N LYS A 918 -20.96 -4.49 35.90
CA LYS A 918 -21.29 -4.11 34.51
C LYS A 918 -22.53 -4.85 34.02
N LYS A 919 -23.37 -4.13 33.27
CA LYS A 919 -24.56 -4.68 32.59
C LYS A 919 -24.34 -4.63 31.08
N ASP A 920 -24.67 -5.74 30.41
CA ASP A 920 -24.61 -5.83 28.96
C ASP A 920 -26.00 -5.63 28.35
N TYR A 921 -26.07 -4.86 27.26
CA TYR A 921 -27.33 -4.51 26.58
C TYR A 921 -27.51 -5.26 25.25
N LEU A 922 -26.60 -6.18 24.89
CA LEU A 922 -26.68 -7.02 23.69
C LEU A 922 -26.85 -6.19 22.41
N GLU A 923 -26.03 -5.15 22.28
CA GLU A 923 -26.10 -4.23 21.13
C GLU A 923 -25.17 -4.63 19.98
N GLY A 924 -24.18 -5.50 20.23
CA GLY A 924 -23.22 -6.00 19.25
C GLY A 924 -23.65 -7.34 18.64
N LEU A 925 -22.89 -7.81 17.64
CA LEU A 925 -23.20 -9.07 16.97
C LEU A 925 -22.88 -10.28 17.84
N LYS A 926 -21.69 -10.31 18.44
CA LYS A 926 -21.19 -11.52 19.09
C LYS A 926 -21.98 -11.87 20.35
N GLU A 927 -22.41 -10.89 21.14
CA GLU A 927 -23.25 -11.17 22.31
C GLU A 927 -24.55 -11.86 21.91
N ASN A 928 -25.20 -11.39 20.84
CA ASN A 928 -26.45 -11.98 20.34
C ASN A 928 -26.22 -13.39 19.80
N VAL A 929 -25.10 -13.64 19.11
CA VAL A 929 -24.74 -15.01 18.66
C VAL A 929 -24.55 -15.94 19.86
N ILE A 930 -23.84 -15.52 20.91
CA ILE A 930 -23.57 -16.34 22.11
C ILE A 930 -24.87 -16.67 22.86
N VAL A 931 -25.79 -15.71 22.97
CA VAL A 931 -27.08 -15.90 23.66
C VAL A 931 -28.12 -16.62 22.79
N GLY A 932 -27.89 -16.72 21.47
CA GLY A 932 -28.81 -17.36 20.52
C GLY A 932 -29.93 -16.44 20.03
N HIS A 933 -29.71 -15.13 20.03
CA HIS A 933 -30.62 -14.12 19.47
C HIS A 933 -30.26 -13.76 18.02
N LEU A 934 -31.20 -13.10 17.33
CA LEU A 934 -30.94 -12.48 16.03
C LEU A 934 -29.86 -11.40 16.17
N ILE A 935 -28.89 -11.41 15.26
CA ILE A 935 -27.85 -10.39 15.22
C ILE A 935 -28.43 -9.01 14.86
N PRO A 936 -27.97 -7.90 15.46
CA PRO A 936 -28.47 -6.55 15.20
C PRO A 936 -27.92 -5.95 13.89
N ALA A 937 -27.82 -6.78 12.85
CA ALA A 937 -27.33 -6.42 11.51
C ALA A 937 -28.16 -7.16 10.45
N GLY A 938 -28.13 -6.65 9.21
CA GLY A 938 -28.88 -7.21 8.09
C GLY A 938 -30.37 -7.38 8.40
N THR A 939 -30.87 -8.60 8.18
CA THR A 939 -32.27 -9.01 8.42
C THR A 939 -32.67 -8.95 9.90
N GLY A 940 -31.72 -9.04 10.84
CA GLY A 940 -31.98 -9.03 12.28
C GLY A 940 -32.14 -7.64 12.91
N LEU A 941 -32.11 -6.57 12.11
CA LEU A 941 -32.40 -5.22 12.59
C LEU A 941 -33.83 -5.13 13.17
N ARG A 942 -33.96 -4.52 14.35
CA ARG A 942 -35.25 -4.39 15.08
C ARG A 942 -36.34 -3.67 14.27
N LYS A 943 -35.97 -2.79 13.33
CA LYS A 943 -36.94 -2.11 12.45
C LYS A 943 -37.71 -3.09 11.55
N TYR A 944 -37.08 -4.19 11.12
CA TYR A 944 -37.70 -5.18 10.24
C TYR A 944 -38.62 -6.14 10.99
N GLN A 945 -38.44 -6.33 12.31
CA GLN A 945 -39.32 -7.19 13.11
C GLN A 945 -40.76 -6.69 13.18
N LYS A 946 -40.97 -5.37 13.02
CA LYS A 946 -42.30 -4.74 13.01
C LYS A 946 -42.80 -4.43 11.59
N ALA A 947 -41.98 -4.70 10.57
CA ALA A 947 -42.35 -4.44 9.19
C ALA A 947 -43.33 -5.53 8.72
N ILE A 948 -44.52 -5.13 8.30
CA ILE A 948 -45.48 -6.01 7.64
C ILE A 948 -45.18 -5.93 6.15
N VAL A 949 -44.86 -7.06 5.53
CA VAL A 949 -44.57 -7.16 4.09
C VAL A 949 -45.83 -7.66 3.40
N GLY A 950 -46.41 -6.87 2.49
CA GLY A 950 -47.58 -7.21 1.69
C GLY A 950 -47.30 -7.10 0.18
N SER A 951 -48.27 -7.46 -0.66
CA SER A 951 -48.16 -7.20 -2.09
C SER A 951 -48.16 -5.69 -2.36
N THR A 952 -47.36 -5.23 -3.32
CA THR A 952 -47.35 -3.82 -3.75
C THR A 952 -48.72 -3.40 -4.28
N GLU A 953 -49.47 -4.34 -4.87
CA GLU A 953 -50.85 -4.11 -5.33
C GLU A 953 -51.81 -3.91 -4.15
N GLU A 954 -51.67 -4.70 -3.08
CA GLU A 954 -52.49 -4.56 -1.87
C GLU A 954 -52.16 -3.28 -1.09
N GLU A 955 -50.89 -2.88 -1.04
CA GLU A 955 -50.45 -1.63 -0.41
C GLU A 955 -50.95 -0.40 -1.19
N ASN A 956 -50.90 -0.45 -2.52
CA ASN A 956 -51.44 0.61 -3.37
C ASN A 956 -52.95 0.72 -3.21
N MET A 957 -53.68 -0.40 -3.18
CA MET A 957 -55.12 -0.40 -2.91
C MET A 957 -55.45 0.18 -1.53
N LEU A 958 -54.69 -0.18 -0.49
CA LEU A 958 -54.87 0.37 0.86
C LEU A 958 -54.55 1.86 0.94
N ARG A 959 -53.53 2.34 0.22
CA ARG A 959 -53.21 3.79 0.12
C ARG A 959 -54.29 4.55 -0.63
N GLU A 960 -54.79 4.00 -1.73
CA GLU A 960 -55.92 4.58 -2.48
C GLU A 960 -57.17 4.65 -1.58
N GLU A 961 -57.49 3.61 -0.82
CA GLU A 961 -58.58 3.63 0.17
C GLU A 961 -58.35 4.64 1.32
N GLU A 962 -57.12 4.82 1.76
CA GLU A 962 -56.76 5.82 2.78
C GLU A 962 -56.89 7.25 2.24
N GLU A 963 -56.40 7.49 1.02
CA GLU A 963 -56.55 8.77 0.32
C GLU A 963 -58.03 9.10 0.09
N GLU A 964 -58.84 8.13 -0.35
CA GLU A 964 -60.29 8.30 -0.47
C GLU A 964 -60.98 8.58 0.87
N ARG A 965 -60.55 7.94 1.96
CA ARG A 965 -61.07 8.24 3.31
C ARG A 965 -60.68 9.61 3.83
N VAL A 966 -59.50 10.10 3.49
CA VAL A 966 -59.05 11.46 3.83
C VAL A 966 -59.85 12.48 3.03
N ILE A 967 -60.08 12.22 1.73
CA ILE A 967 -60.92 13.06 0.86
C ILE A 967 -62.39 13.07 1.30
N GLN A 968 -62.92 11.96 1.85
CA GLN A 968 -64.28 11.93 2.42
C GLN A 968 -64.41 12.59 3.79
N LYS A 969 -63.30 12.80 4.51
CA LYS A 969 -63.25 13.49 5.81
C LYS A 969 -62.93 14.98 5.71
N SER A 970 -62.31 15.43 4.62
CA SER A 970 -62.17 16.85 4.24
C SER A 970 -63.45 17.36 3.59
#